data_AF-A0A2V9AB88-F1
#
_entry.id   AF-A0A2V9AB88-F1
#
_cell.length_a   1.000
_cell.length_b   1.000
_cell.length_c   1.000
_cell.angle_alpha   90.00
_cell.angle_beta   90.00
_cell.angle_gamma   90.00
#
_symmetry.space_group_name_H-M   'P 1'
#
loop_
_entity.id
_entity.type
_entity.pdbx_description
1 polymer ?
#
loop_
_entity_poly.entity_id
_entity_poly.type
_entity_poly.pdbx_seq_one_letter_code
_entity_poly.pdbx_strand_id
1 'polypeptide(L)'
;MSQDLGPKLDFPQKVEEGPVKVRLIQDPVESPDGKRLAFSALTHLYVMDIPGGKPQRLTTGNAREFQPAWSPDGKWITYVTWSAGGGGIWKAPATGGTAKQLTQTSAFYSDPAWSPHDDRIVALRGNAYDRDNRTFDFGVAGSPDLIWLPADGGPTNLIIPARGAGKPHFTNEKDRVYLYTQAGLVSLRYDGTDRRTHLQVKAPPLGFSDEPGPADDVRVSPDGNWVLAHIMNQLYVTAMPVVGGEAPTVMVNGPSVPLKKVTDIGADYFSWADSGKTITWAVGASFFRQPLSAISFEPPKEEKKEGEKKDEAKTEGDKKDAGGDAQKKDETKKDEQAEKKPEKFKEQEKSVEEFPVDLEFPRKAPKGTVVLRGATVITMKGDEVLKNADIVVENNRIKSVGARGSVPAGAKVFDVSGKTITPGFVDTHAHWFEIRRGILDTQNWNFLANVAYGVTAGLDVQTATNDMFAYEDLVDTGDIIGLRAFSTGPGVFSDNNFQSVEEVKGVLTRYKKYYGTPNIKSYVVGNRKQRQFMVQASKELGMMPTTEGALDLKLNLTHAIDGFHGNEHTLPITPLYKDVIQMFAQSGIAETPTLIVNYGGPFGEDYWYLNTEVHDNAKLNHFTPHTVIDEKTKRRPGWFRKDEFAFPRLAAQMAKLERAGGLVGVGSHGQLQGLGYHWEMWMLASGGMTPLEVLKCATVNGAHIVGRPADIGSIEPGKLADLVIMDKNPLDDIHNTNTIHWVMKNGELFEGDTLNQVWPEQKKLEPLWFWNYDQPKKGAPLSYGKTTTP
;
A
#
# COMPACT_ATOMS: atom_id res chain seq x y z
N MET A 1 4.92 -38.68 -17.58
CA MET A 1 3.73 -37.85 -17.28
C MET A 1 4.10 -36.43 -17.64
N SER A 2 3.46 -35.80 -18.62
CA SER A 2 3.55 -34.34 -18.78
C SER A 2 2.72 -33.72 -17.65
N GLN A 3 3.33 -32.85 -16.84
CA GLN A 3 2.56 -31.95 -15.99
C GLN A 3 2.33 -30.68 -16.81
N ASP A 4 1.08 -30.31 -16.99
CA ASP A 4 0.73 -29.06 -17.66
C ASP A 4 1.11 -27.87 -16.76
N LEU A 5 1.50 -26.75 -17.37
CA LEU A 5 1.69 -25.49 -16.65
C LEU A 5 0.35 -25.03 -16.05
N GLY A 6 0.43 -24.28 -14.95
CA GLY A 6 -0.71 -23.63 -14.34
C GLY A 6 -1.42 -22.65 -15.28
N PRO A 7 -2.61 -22.18 -14.91
CA PRO A 7 -3.35 -21.23 -15.73
C PRO A 7 -2.59 -19.91 -15.87
N LYS A 8 -2.65 -19.29 -17.04
CA LYS A 8 -2.16 -17.91 -17.21
C LYS A 8 -3.10 -16.95 -16.46
N LEU A 9 -2.57 -16.22 -15.48
CA LEU A 9 -3.31 -15.24 -14.67
C LEU A 9 -3.10 -13.80 -15.17
N ASP A 10 -3.37 -13.58 -16.46
CA ASP A 10 -3.21 -12.28 -17.12
C ASP A 10 -4.59 -11.71 -17.47
N PHE A 11 -5.00 -10.68 -16.72
CA PHE A 11 -6.35 -10.10 -16.76
C PHE A 11 -6.29 -8.59 -17.00
N PRO A 12 -5.83 -8.13 -18.18
CA PRO A 12 -5.62 -6.72 -18.46
C PRO A 12 -6.91 -5.91 -18.29
N GLN A 13 -6.78 -4.74 -17.66
CA GLN A 13 -7.86 -3.79 -17.45
C GLN A 13 -7.57 -2.48 -18.17
N LYS A 14 -8.62 -1.66 -18.34
CA LYS A 14 -8.44 -0.27 -18.72
C LYS A 14 -8.14 0.58 -17.49
N VAL A 15 -7.48 1.72 -17.70
CA VAL A 15 -7.42 2.77 -16.70
C VAL A 15 -8.84 3.32 -16.50
N GLU A 16 -9.23 3.55 -15.25
CA GLU A 16 -10.58 4.02 -14.94
C GLU A 16 -10.87 5.39 -15.57
N GLU A 17 -12.09 5.53 -16.09
CA GLU A 17 -12.61 6.75 -16.70
C GLU A 17 -13.87 7.22 -15.95
N GLY A 18 -14.30 8.46 -16.21
CA GLY A 18 -15.44 9.07 -15.51
C GLY A 18 -15.05 9.63 -14.14
N PRO A 19 -16.04 9.89 -13.26
CA PRO A 19 -15.79 10.39 -11.91
C PRO A 19 -14.85 9.47 -11.12
N VAL A 20 -14.06 10.06 -10.24
CA VAL A 20 -13.28 9.33 -9.22
C VAL A 20 -14.26 8.87 -8.16
N LYS A 21 -14.40 7.57 -7.99
CA LYS A 21 -15.11 6.99 -6.85
C LYS A 21 -14.09 6.82 -5.74
N VAL A 22 -14.39 7.35 -4.55
CA VAL A 22 -13.48 7.23 -3.42
C VAL A 22 -13.23 5.75 -3.12
N ARG A 23 -11.96 5.35 -3.11
CA ARG A 23 -11.53 3.96 -2.88
C ARG A 23 -11.36 3.65 -1.39
N LEU A 24 -11.05 4.67 -0.59
CA LEU A 24 -10.82 4.56 0.85
C LEU A 24 -11.50 5.68 1.62
N ILE A 25 -12.32 5.32 2.63
CA ILE A 25 -12.71 6.24 3.69
C ILE A 25 -11.76 6.06 4.87
N GLN A 26 -11.15 7.15 5.34
CA GLN A 26 -10.18 7.13 6.43
C GLN A 26 -10.87 7.42 7.77
N ASP A 27 -10.52 6.63 8.80
CA ASP A 27 -10.99 6.74 10.17
C ASP A 27 -12.51 6.93 10.33
N PRO A 28 -13.35 6.06 9.71
CA PRO A 28 -14.78 6.12 9.91
C PRO A 28 -15.17 5.84 11.36
N VAL A 29 -16.05 6.67 11.91
CA VAL A 29 -16.58 6.58 13.27
C VAL A 29 -18.09 6.80 13.26
N GLU A 30 -18.81 5.86 13.84
CA GLU A 30 -20.25 5.91 14.04
C GLU A 30 -20.62 6.87 15.18
N SER A 31 -21.73 7.58 15.03
CA SER A 31 -22.28 8.46 16.06
C SER A 31 -22.77 7.66 17.27
N PRO A 32 -22.81 8.25 18.48
CA PRO A 32 -23.22 7.54 19.69
C PRO A 32 -24.64 6.94 19.64
N ASP A 33 -25.52 7.52 18.82
CA ASP A 33 -26.90 7.05 18.61
C ASP A 33 -27.04 6.01 17.48
N GLY A 34 -25.94 5.63 16.83
CA GLY A 34 -25.89 4.60 15.79
C GLY A 34 -26.53 4.99 14.46
N LYS A 35 -26.76 6.29 14.21
CA LYS A 35 -27.52 6.80 13.05
C LYS A 35 -26.67 7.47 11.98
N ARG A 36 -25.46 7.92 12.31
CA ARG A 36 -24.60 8.68 11.41
C ARG A 36 -23.18 8.13 11.42
N LEU A 37 -22.50 8.29 10.30
CA LEU A 37 -21.10 7.96 10.12
C LEU A 37 -20.32 9.23 9.79
N ALA A 38 -19.22 9.48 10.50
CA ALA A 38 -18.25 10.54 10.17
C ALA A 38 -16.95 9.90 9.67
N PHE A 39 -16.32 10.46 8.64
CA PHE A 39 -15.07 9.93 8.07
C PHE A 39 -14.30 11.02 7.33
N SER A 40 -13.03 10.75 6.99
CA SER A 40 -12.22 11.57 6.09
C SER A 40 -12.14 10.94 4.70
N ALA A 41 -12.24 11.75 3.65
CA ALA A 41 -11.95 11.37 2.26
C ALA A 41 -11.39 12.57 1.51
N LEU A 42 -10.39 12.39 0.63
CA LEU A 42 -9.70 13.49 -0.07
C LEU A 42 -9.31 14.65 0.88
N THR A 43 -8.81 14.31 2.08
CA THR A 43 -8.39 15.27 3.12
C THR A 43 -9.51 16.18 3.65
N HIS A 44 -10.78 15.78 3.55
CA HIS A 44 -11.93 16.51 4.06
C HIS A 44 -12.87 15.62 4.86
N LEU A 45 -13.57 16.21 5.83
CA LEU A 45 -14.55 15.50 6.65
C LEU A 45 -15.92 15.43 6.00
N TYR A 46 -16.52 14.25 6.09
CA TYR A 46 -17.88 13.97 5.66
C TYR A 46 -18.70 13.35 6.79
N VAL A 47 -20.00 13.61 6.78
CA VAL A 47 -21.00 12.93 7.60
C VAL A 47 -22.12 12.41 6.71
N MET A 48 -22.60 11.20 6.99
CA MET A 48 -23.79 10.62 6.33
C MET A 48 -24.70 9.91 7.33
N ASP A 49 -25.99 9.82 7.02
CA ASP A 49 -26.90 8.93 7.74
C ASP A 49 -26.65 7.47 7.35
N ILE A 50 -26.83 6.54 8.29
CA ILE A 50 -26.78 5.09 8.05
C ILE A 50 -28.09 4.43 8.54
N PRO A 51 -28.69 3.52 7.75
CA PRO A 51 -28.30 3.11 6.40
C PRO A 51 -28.59 4.13 5.29
N GLY A 52 -27.70 4.22 4.30
CA GLY A 52 -28.03 4.71 2.95
C GLY A 52 -28.12 6.23 2.76
N GLY A 53 -27.69 7.04 3.72
CA GLY A 53 -27.58 8.49 3.55
C GLY A 53 -26.50 8.87 2.54
N LYS A 54 -26.57 10.09 1.99
CA LYS A 54 -25.51 10.63 1.13
C LYS A 54 -24.47 11.34 1.99
N PRO A 55 -23.16 11.12 1.75
CA PRO A 55 -22.10 11.90 2.36
C PRO A 55 -22.26 13.40 2.11
N GLN A 56 -22.17 14.18 3.18
CA GLN A 56 -22.15 15.63 3.14
C GLN A 56 -20.87 16.15 3.80
N ARG A 57 -20.21 17.09 3.14
CA ARG A 57 -19.03 17.73 3.70
C ARG A 57 -19.39 18.46 4.99
N LEU A 58 -18.68 18.14 6.08
CA LEU A 58 -18.98 18.67 7.42
C LEU A 58 -18.56 20.14 7.56
N THR A 59 -17.41 20.46 7.01
CA THR A 59 -16.74 21.76 7.16
C THR A 59 -16.71 22.50 5.82
N THR A 60 -16.47 23.80 5.86
CA THR A 60 -16.31 24.66 4.67
C THR A 60 -14.89 25.17 4.50
N GLY A 61 -13.97 24.79 5.39
CA GLY A 61 -12.58 25.24 5.39
C GLY A 61 -11.74 24.57 4.29
N ASN A 62 -10.54 25.11 4.06
CA ASN A 62 -9.56 24.54 3.12
C ASN A 62 -8.43 23.80 3.84
N ALA A 63 -8.53 23.65 5.17
CA ALA A 63 -7.61 22.81 5.91
C ALA A 63 -7.74 21.36 5.45
N ARG A 64 -6.66 20.60 5.58
CA ARG A 64 -6.66 19.15 5.41
C ARG A 64 -7.09 18.55 6.74
N GLU A 65 -8.14 17.76 6.74
CA GLU A 65 -8.86 17.34 7.95
C GLU A 65 -8.92 15.81 8.02
N PHE A 66 -8.60 15.25 9.18
CA PHE A 66 -8.43 13.80 9.36
C PHE A 66 -8.94 13.35 10.73
N GLN A 67 -9.09 12.03 10.88
CA GLN A 67 -9.34 11.34 12.15
C GLN A 67 -10.48 11.96 12.98
N PRO A 68 -11.73 11.97 12.45
CA PRO A 68 -12.86 12.48 13.20
C PRO A 68 -13.10 11.66 14.47
N ALA A 69 -13.71 12.28 15.48
CA ALA A 69 -14.21 11.63 16.68
C ALA A 69 -15.45 12.36 17.22
N TRP A 70 -16.49 11.60 17.55
CA TRP A 70 -17.76 12.11 18.08
C TRP A 70 -17.67 12.45 19.57
N SER A 71 -18.30 13.56 19.97
CA SER A 71 -18.63 13.77 21.38
C SER A 71 -19.63 12.71 21.86
N PRO A 72 -19.60 12.29 23.14
CA PRO A 72 -20.55 11.32 23.68
C PRO A 72 -22.02 11.75 23.54
N ASP A 73 -22.28 13.06 23.51
CA ASP A 73 -23.61 13.64 23.31
C ASP A 73 -24.06 13.72 21.84
N GLY A 74 -23.17 13.38 20.89
CA GLY A 74 -23.43 13.37 19.46
C GLY A 74 -23.57 14.74 18.79
N LYS A 75 -23.33 15.84 19.51
CA LYS A 75 -23.48 17.22 18.99
C LYS A 75 -22.23 17.76 18.31
N TRP A 76 -21.06 17.21 18.62
CA TRP A 76 -19.78 17.72 18.15
C TRP A 76 -18.94 16.62 17.51
N ILE A 77 -18.11 17.04 16.55
CA ILE A 77 -17.07 16.22 15.97
C ILE A 77 -15.75 16.96 16.17
N THR A 78 -14.78 16.29 16.79
CA THR A 78 -13.39 16.72 16.81
C THR A 78 -12.61 16.07 15.69
N TYR A 79 -11.56 16.74 15.23
CA TYR A 79 -10.70 16.23 14.16
C TYR A 79 -9.32 16.88 14.26
N VAL A 80 -8.36 16.33 13.52
CA VAL A 80 -7.02 16.91 13.41
C VAL A 80 -6.82 17.54 12.04
N THR A 81 -6.00 18.57 12.01
CA THR A 81 -5.56 19.22 10.78
C THR A 81 -4.06 19.09 10.62
N TRP A 82 -3.57 19.04 9.38
CA TRP A 82 -2.14 18.97 9.12
C TRP A 82 -1.70 19.77 7.89
N SER A 83 -0.55 20.41 8.03
CA SER A 83 0.23 21.03 6.96
C SER A 83 1.71 20.97 7.35
N ALA A 84 2.63 21.28 6.43
CA ALA A 84 4.05 21.40 6.79
C ALA A 84 4.34 22.54 7.80
N GLY A 85 3.40 23.48 7.99
CA GLY A 85 3.47 24.46 9.06
C GLY A 85 3.06 23.93 10.45
N GLY A 86 2.72 22.63 10.54
CA GLY A 86 2.15 21.99 11.70
C GLY A 86 0.62 21.86 11.63
N GLY A 87 0.06 21.25 12.67
CA GLY A 87 -1.34 20.90 12.79
C GLY A 87 -1.99 21.36 14.09
N GLY A 88 -3.24 20.97 14.28
CA GLY A 88 -4.03 21.28 15.48
C GLY A 88 -5.29 20.41 15.59
N ILE A 89 -5.81 20.30 16.81
CA ILE A 89 -7.12 19.68 17.09
C ILE A 89 -8.21 20.76 16.98
N TRP A 90 -9.26 20.45 16.22
CA TRP A 90 -10.42 21.30 15.96
C TRP A 90 -11.71 20.62 16.40
N LYS A 91 -12.76 21.42 16.59
CA LYS A 91 -14.12 21.00 16.92
C LYS A 91 -15.13 21.68 16.01
N ALA A 92 -16.04 20.92 15.41
CA ALA A 92 -17.14 21.42 14.58
C ALA A 92 -18.49 20.87 15.08
N PRO A 93 -19.60 21.61 14.89
CA PRO A 93 -20.94 21.06 15.10
C PRO A 93 -21.17 19.86 14.18
N ALA A 94 -21.75 18.78 14.71
CA ALA A 94 -22.05 17.57 13.94
C ALA A 94 -23.11 17.76 12.84
N THR A 95 -23.82 18.90 12.86
CA THR A 95 -24.76 19.32 11.82
C THR A 95 -24.09 20.15 10.72
N GLY A 96 -22.76 20.32 10.79
CA GLY A 96 -22.00 21.25 9.97
C GLY A 96 -22.03 22.69 10.53
N GLY A 97 -21.06 23.49 10.09
CA GLY A 97 -20.92 24.89 10.49
C GLY A 97 -19.47 25.31 10.71
N THR A 98 -19.29 26.41 11.47
CA THR A 98 -17.96 26.97 11.76
C THR A 98 -17.21 26.12 12.78
N ALA A 99 -16.01 25.68 12.41
CA ALA A 99 -15.11 24.97 13.32
C ALA A 99 -14.32 25.92 14.22
N LYS A 100 -13.95 25.44 15.41
CA LYS A 100 -13.11 26.13 16.39
C LYS A 100 -11.86 25.30 16.68
N GLN A 101 -10.68 25.91 16.62
CA GLN A 101 -9.45 25.28 17.08
C GLN A 101 -9.44 25.17 18.62
N LEU A 102 -9.10 23.99 19.13
CA LEU A 102 -9.04 23.72 20.57
C LEU A 102 -7.64 23.85 21.15
N THR A 103 -6.63 23.59 20.32
CA THR A 103 -5.21 23.63 20.68
C THR A 103 -4.63 25.02 20.52
N GLN A 104 -3.73 25.42 21.42
CA GLN A 104 -3.05 26.73 21.38
C GLN A 104 -1.68 26.68 20.70
N THR A 105 -1.07 25.50 20.63
CA THR A 105 0.25 25.28 20.05
C THR A 105 0.13 24.38 18.83
N SER A 106 0.78 24.77 17.74
CA SER A 106 0.87 23.90 16.56
C SER A 106 1.83 22.74 16.80
N ALA A 107 1.41 21.53 16.43
CA ALA A 107 2.19 20.30 16.56
C ALA A 107 1.62 19.24 15.60
N PHE A 108 2.20 18.05 15.57
CA PHE A 108 1.57 16.91 14.93
C PHE A 108 0.61 16.25 15.91
N TYR A 109 -0.71 16.40 15.72
CA TYR A 109 -1.71 15.77 16.57
C TYR A 109 -2.34 14.59 15.83
N SER A 110 -2.60 13.49 16.54
CA SER A 110 -3.33 12.34 16.00
C SER A 110 -4.24 11.70 17.05
N ASP A 111 -5.18 10.90 16.55
CA ASP A 111 -6.03 10.00 17.31
C ASP A 111 -6.81 10.67 18.45
N PRO A 112 -7.57 11.75 18.18
CA PRO A 112 -8.38 12.39 19.20
C PRO A 112 -9.50 11.44 19.67
N ALA A 113 -9.72 11.40 20.98
CA ALA A 113 -10.78 10.61 21.61
C ALA A 113 -11.45 11.42 22.73
N TRP A 114 -12.78 11.39 22.77
CA TRP A 114 -13.55 12.08 23.79
C TRP A 114 -13.60 11.28 25.09
N SER A 115 -13.42 11.97 26.21
CA SER A 115 -13.77 11.46 27.54
C SER A 115 -15.25 11.05 27.55
N PRO A 116 -15.63 9.93 28.20
CA PRO A 116 -17.04 9.54 28.38
C PRO A 116 -17.90 10.59 29.10
N HIS A 117 -17.29 11.63 29.67
CA HIS A 117 -17.95 12.72 30.39
C HIS A 117 -18.05 14.02 29.60
N ASP A 118 -17.64 14.02 28.33
CA ASP A 118 -17.77 15.17 27.42
C ASP A 118 -16.98 16.43 27.88
N ASP A 119 -16.05 16.28 28.83
CA ASP A 119 -15.31 17.38 29.47
C ASP A 119 -13.89 17.54 28.93
N ARG A 120 -13.34 16.48 28.31
CA ARG A 120 -11.94 16.41 27.86
C ARG A 120 -11.81 15.66 26.55
N ILE A 121 -10.74 15.99 25.84
CA ILE A 121 -10.24 15.25 24.68
C ILE A 121 -8.85 14.72 25.03
N VAL A 122 -8.60 13.45 24.73
CA VAL A 122 -7.29 12.80 24.80
C VAL A 122 -6.78 12.64 23.38
N ALA A 123 -5.49 12.86 23.15
CA ALA A 123 -4.88 12.72 21.84
C ALA A 123 -3.39 12.37 21.96
N LEU A 124 -2.81 11.92 20.85
CA LEU A 124 -1.36 11.85 20.68
C LEU A 124 -0.84 13.17 20.13
N ARG A 125 0.31 13.63 20.64
CA ARG A 125 1.00 14.84 20.19
C ARG A 125 2.47 14.53 19.91
N GLY A 126 2.85 14.57 18.63
CA GLY A 126 4.22 14.50 18.16
C GLY A 126 4.79 15.86 17.74
N ASN A 127 6.10 15.88 17.49
CA ASN A 127 6.81 17.05 16.97
C ASN A 127 6.57 17.21 15.46
N ALA A 128 6.22 18.42 15.01
CA ALA A 128 5.98 18.70 13.60
C ALA A 128 7.26 18.59 12.74
N TYR A 129 8.40 19.05 13.25
CA TYR A 129 9.70 18.92 12.58
C TYR A 129 10.09 17.45 12.40
N ASP A 130 9.90 16.63 13.43
CA ASP A 130 10.19 15.19 13.34
C ASP A 130 9.25 14.50 12.34
N ARG A 131 7.98 14.91 12.29
CA ARG A 131 7.01 14.41 11.31
C ARG A 131 7.45 14.70 9.87
N ASP A 132 7.92 15.91 9.59
CA ASP A 132 8.36 16.31 8.24
C ASP A 132 9.70 15.66 7.86
N ASN A 133 10.64 15.54 8.80
CA ASN A 133 11.97 15.00 8.52
C ASN A 133 12.08 13.47 8.65
N ARG A 134 11.00 12.79 9.04
CA ARG A 134 10.96 11.32 9.07
C ARG A 134 11.03 10.76 7.65
N THR A 135 12.03 9.92 7.41
CA THR A 135 12.26 9.28 6.11
C THR A 135 11.36 8.06 5.88
N PHE A 136 10.97 7.34 6.94
CA PHE A 136 10.10 6.16 6.85
C PHE A 136 8.97 6.18 7.88
N ASP A 137 7.73 5.99 7.44
CA ASP A 137 6.54 5.96 8.30
C ASP A 137 5.95 4.54 8.48
N PHE A 138 6.80 3.56 8.81
CA PHE A 138 6.35 2.23 9.22
C PHE A 138 6.10 2.17 10.74
N GLY A 139 4.96 1.60 11.14
CA GLY A 139 4.57 1.46 12.54
C GLY A 139 4.11 2.76 13.20
N VAL A 140 4.00 2.75 14.53
CA VAL A 140 3.51 3.90 15.32
C VAL A 140 4.41 5.13 15.10
N ALA A 141 3.80 6.33 15.05
CA ALA A 141 4.49 7.61 15.01
C ALA A 141 5.65 7.65 16.04
N GLY A 142 6.77 8.28 15.68
CA GLY A 142 7.90 8.45 16.60
C GLY A 142 7.46 9.09 17.92
N SER A 143 7.99 8.60 19.04
CA SER A 143 7.76 9.03 20.44
C SER A 143 6.75 10.18 20.68
N PRO A 144 5.43 10.00 20.44
CA PRO A 144 4.46 11.05 20.73
C PRO A 144 4.24 11.14 22.25
N ASP A 145 3.71 12.27 22.71
CA ASP A 145 3.12 12.42 24.03
C ASP A 145 1.66 12.00 24.00
N LEU A 146 1.20 11.26 25.01
CA LEU A 146 -0.23 11.15 25.30
C LEU A 146 -0.62 12.38 26.13
N ILE A 147 -1.57 13.16 25.62
CA ILE A 147 -2.01 14.41 26.24
C ILE A 147 -3.53 14.42 26.46
N TRP A 148 -4.00 15.32 27.32
CA TRP A 148 -5.40 15.74 27.32
C TRP A 148 -5.55 17.26 27.32
N LEU A 149 -6.69 17.74 26.79
CA LEU A 149 -7.09 19.15 26.83
C LEU A 149 -8.59 19.28 27.16
N PRO A 150 -9.05 20.42 27.71
CA PRO A 150 -10.48 20.67 27.92
C PRO A 150 -11.25 20.57 26.59
N ALA A 151 -12.47 20.01 26.63
CA ALA A 151 -13.33 19.85 25.45
C ALA A 151 -13.67 21.17 24.73
N ASP A 152 -13.64 22.29 25.44
CA ASP A 152 -13.86 23.64 24.89
C ASP A 152 -12.58 24.35 24.45
N GLY A 153 -11.44 23.68 24.54
CA GLY A 153 -10.12 24.20 24.18
C GLY A 153 -9.38 24.84 25.35
N GLY A 154 -8.07 24.89 25.26
CA GLY A 154 -7.20 25.37 26.33
C GLY A 154 -5.81 24.75 26.30
N PRO A 155 -5.04 24.90 27.40
CA PRO A 155 -3.71 24.31 27.50
C PRO A 155 -3.77 22.77 27.47
N THR A 156 -2.80 22.17 26.80
CA THR A 156 -2.61 20.71 26.77
C THR A 156 -1.85 20.25 28.00
N ASN A 157 -2.29 19.15 28.61
CA ASN A 157 -1.67 18.53 29.77
C ASN A 157 -1.04 17.20 29.36
N LEU A 158 0.23 17.00 29.73
CA LEU A 158 0.92 15.73 29.50
C LEU A 158 0.38 14.66 30.44
N ILE A 159 0.04 13.50 29.89
CA ILE A 159 -0.23 12.29 30.68
C ILE A 159 1.06 11.50 30.83
N ILE A 160 1.62 11.02 29.72
CA ILE A 160 2.89 10.29 29.64
C ILE A 160 3.53 10.45 28.25
N PRO A 161 4.86 10.30 28.12
CA PRO A 161 5.47 9.97 26.84
C PRO A 161 4.95 8.61 26.35
N ALA A 162 4.34 8.57 25.17
CA ALA A 162 3.56 7.45 24.65
C ALA A 162 4.25 6.78 23.46
N ARG A 163 5.51 6.36 23.68
CA ARG A 163 6.40 5.77 22.67
C ARG A 163 5.82 4.46 22.13
N GLY A 164 5.28 4.49 20.92
CA GLY A 164 4.68 3.31 20.31
C GLY A 164 3.29 2.96 20.83
N ALA A 165 2.57 3.92 21.42
CA ALA A 165 1.18 3.76 21.82
C ALA A 165 0.23 3.84 20.62
N GLY A 166 -0.74 2.93 20.58
CA GLY A 166 -1.88 2.99 19.67
C GLY A 166 -2.93 4.03 20.08
N LYS A 167 -4.10 3.95 19.45
CA LYS A 167 -5.20 4.90 19.61
C LYS A 167 -5.75 4.91 21.05
N PRO A 168 -5.81 6.08 21.73
CA PRO A 168 -6.45 6.18 23.04
C PRO A 168 -7.95 5.89 22.94
N HIS A 169 -8.48 5.16 23.92
CA HIS A 169 -9.89 4.81 24.02
C HIS A 169 -10.34 4.68 25.48
N PHE A 170 -11.64 4.49 25.69
CA PHE A 170 -12.26 4.54 27.01
C PHE A 170 -13.22 3.39 27.27
N THR A 171 -13.35 3.05 28.54
CA THR A 171 -14.47 2.27 29.08
C THR A 171 -15.39 3.19 29.88
N ASN A 172 -16.40 2.64 30.54
CA ASN A 172 -17.26 3.37 31.48
C ASN A 172 -16.52 3.77 32.77
N GLU A 173 -15.25 3.40 32.94
CA GLU A 173 -14.42 3.88 34.05
C GLU A 173 -14.04 5.36 33.86
N LYS A 174 -14.45 6.19 34.82
CA LYS A 174 -14.40 7.66 34.69
C LYS A 174 -13.00 8.24 34.54
N ASP A 175 -12.03 7.68 35.25
CA ASP A 175 -10.73 8.31 35.47
C ASP A 175 -9.59 7.60 34.73
N ARG A 176 -9.89 6.85 33.66
CA ARG A 176 -8.89 6.01 32.98
C ARG A 176 -8.90 6.16 31.47
N VAL A 177 -7.69 6.24 30.92
CA VAL A 177 -7.41 6.14 29.48
C VAL A 177 -6.83 4.76 29.19
N TYR A 178 -7.33 4.10 28.15
CA TYR A 178 -6.79 2.84 27.64
C TYR A 178 -6.00 3.09 26.36
N LEU A 179 -4.93 2.33 26.17
CA LEU A 179 -4.10 2.35 24.98
C LEU A 179 -3.42 0.98 24.81
N TYR A 180 -3.18 0.58 23.57
CA TYR A 180 -2.34 -0.56 23.28
C TYR A 180 -0.90 -0.12 23.08
N THR A 181 0.06 -0.90 23.57
CA THR A 181 1.50 -0.65 23.42
C THR A 181 2.20 -1.95 23.05
N GLN A 182 3.47 -1.87 22.68
CA GLN A 182 4.32 -3.06 22.48
C GLN A 182 4.37 -3.98 23.72
N ALA A 183 4.09 -3.45 24.92
CA ALA A 183 4.02 -4.22 26.16
C ALA A 183 2.62 -4.81 26.45
N GLY A 184 1.65 -4.59 25.57
CA GLY A 184 0.26 -4.99 25.73
C GLY A 184 -0.71 -3.83 25.92
N LEU A 185 -1.98 -4.19 26.14
CA LEU A 185 -3.07 -3.31 26.49
C LEU A 185 -2.86 -2.78 27.91
N VAL A 186 -2.79 -1.46 28.05
CA VAL A 186 -2.59 -0.79 29.33
C VAL A 186 -3.67 0.25 29.56
N SER A 187 -3.86 0.63 30.82
CA SER A 187 -4.63 1.80 31.20
C SER A 187 -3.94 2.60 32.30
N LEU A 188 -4.25 3.88 32.41
CA LEU A 188 -3.70 4.78 33.42
C LEU A 188 -4.64 5.96 33.66
N ARG A 189 -4.38 6.71 34.73
CA ARG A 189 -5.10 7.96 35.04
C ARG A 189 -4.62 9.12 34.17
N TYR A 190 -5.43 10.20 34.12
CA TYR A 190 -5.10 11.43 33.38
C TYR A 190 -3.83 12.16 33.83
N ASP A 191 -3.24 11.77 34.97
CA ASP A 191 -1.98 12.30 35.50
C ASP A 191 -0.79 11.35 35.28
N GLY A 192 -0.97 10.25 34.54
CA GLY A 192 0.08 9.26 34.30
C GLY A 192 0.17 8.15 35.34
N THR A 193 -0.55 8.26 36.47
CA THR A 193 -0.42 7.34 37.60
C THR A 193 -1.31 6.09 37.48
N ASP A 194 -1.11 5.13 38.38
CA ASP A 194 -1.91 3.89 38.47
C ASP A 194 -1.97 3.15 37.13
N ARG A 195 -0.80 2.97 36.49
CA ARG A 195 -0.68 2.21 35.24
C ARG A 195 -0.95 0.73 35.51
N ARG A 196 -1.85 0.14 34.72
CA ARG A 196 -2.22 -1.28 34.77
C ARG A 196 -2.02 -1.90 33.40
N THR A 197 -1.44 -3.08 33.35
CA THR A 197 -1.39 -3.93 32.15
C THR A 197 -2.50 -4.96 32.27
N HIS A 198 -3.31 -5.09 31.23
CA HIS A 198 -4.51 -5.92 31.25
C HIS A 198 -4.36 -7.20 30.42
N LEU A 199 -3.72 -7.10 29.27
CA LEU A 199 -3.69 -8.19 28.29
C LEU A 199 -2.55 -7.97 27.30
N GLN A 200 -1.83 -9.04 26.95
CA GLN A 200 -1.02 -9.08 25.74
C GLN A 200 -1.72 -9.97 24.71
N VAL A 201 -1.80 -9.52 23.46
CA VAL A 201 -2.27 -10.35 22.36
C VAL A 201 -1.13 -10.50 21.38
N LYS A 202 -0.82 -11.75 21.03
CA LYS A 202 0.32 -12.08 20.17
C LYS A 202 -0.13 -12.81 18.91
N ALA A 203 0.34 -12.32 17.78
CA ALA A 203 0.23 -12.96 16.48
C ALA A 203 1.11 -14.22 16.44
N PRO A 204 0.84 -15.18 15.54
CA PRO A 204 1.80 -16.23 15.23
C PRO A 204 3.16 -15.65 14.82
N PRO A 205 4.26 -16.40 14.99
CA PRO A 205 5.56 -15.99 14.48
C PRO A 205 5.48 -15.73 12.97
N LEU A 206 6.19 -14.68 12.52
CA LEU A 206 6.27 -14.37 11.10
C LEU A 206 7.32 -15.24 10.42
N GLY A 207 7.23 -15.48 9.11
CA GLY A 207 8.17 -16.35 8.39
C GLY A 207 9.67 -16.01 8.52
N PHE A 208 10.02 -14.84 9.06
CA PHE A 208 11.39 -14.36 9.32
C PHE A 208 11.72 -14.19 10.83
N SER A 209 10.84 -14.57 11.75
CA SER A 209 11.06 -14.52 13.20
C SER A 209 10.39 -15.71 13.89
N ASP A 210 11.14 -16.44 14.72
CA ASP A 210 10.59 -17.53 15.55
C ASP A 210 9.79 -17.01 16.76
N GLU A 211 9.96 -15.73 17.12
CA GLU A 211 9.24 -15.09 18.21
C GLU A 211 7.87 -14.57 17.75
N PRO A 212 6.79 -14.85 18.51
CA PRO A 212 5.46 -14.30 18.24
C PRO A 212 5.44 -12.77 18.37
N GLY A 213 4.97 -12.10 17.33
CA GLY A 213 4.81 -10.64 17.31
C GLY A 213 3.60 -10.16 18.13
N PRO A 214 3.57 -8.90 18.57
CA PRO A 214 2.36 -8.31 19.16
C PRO A 214 1.25 -8.17 18.11
N ALA A 215 0.00 -8.09 18.55
CA ALA A 215 -1.10 -7.58 17.73
C ALA A 215 -0.81 -6.16 17.21
N ASP A 216 -1.47 -5.75 16.13
CA ASP A 216 -1.29 -4.42 15.54
C ASP A 216 -1.98 -3.34 16.38
N ASP A 217 -3.18 -3.61 16.87
CA ASP A 217 -3.93 -2.76 17.80
C ASP A 217 -4.91 -3.61 18.64
N VAL A 218 -5.29 -3.13 19.83
CA VAL A 218 -6.20 -3.81 20.75
C VAL A 218 -7.09 -2.80 21.46
N ARG A 219 -8.43 -3.00 21.41
CA ARG A 219 -9.42 -2.06 21.95
C ARG A 219 -10.44 -2.74 22.85
N VAL A 220 -10.61 -2.18 24.04
CA VAL A 220 -11.60 -2.65 25.03
C VAL A 220 -12.99 -2.12 24.71
N SER A 221 -14.02 -2.93 24.94
CA SER A 221 -15.41 -2.50 24.85
C SER A 221 -15.74 -1.45 25.92
N PRO A 222 -16.69 -0.52 25.66
CA PRO A 222 -17.12 0.47 26.64
C PRO A 222 -17.52 -0.12 28.01
N ASP A 223 -18.14 -1.29 28.03
CA ASP A 223 -18.53 -1.98 29.26
C ASP A 223 -17.37 -2.70 29.99
N GLY A 224 -16.17 -2.75 29.39
CA GLY A 224 -14.97 -3.36 29.97
C GLY A 224 -14.90 -4.89 29.88
N ASN A 225 -15.88 -5.54 29.24
CA ASN A 225 -16.01 -7.01 29.28
C ASN A 225 -15.37 -7.72 28.08
N TRP A 226 -15.11 -7.01 26.99
CA TRP A 226 -14.64 -7.59 25.73
C TRP A 226 -13.47 -6.83 25.15
N VAL A 227 -12.71 -7.51 24.31
CA VAL A 227 -11.53 -6.96 23.64
C VAL A 227 -11.59 -7.34 22.16
N LEU A 228 -11.39 -6.33 21.31
CA LEU A 228 -11.05 -6.51 19.90
C LEU A 228 -9.54 -6.48 19.73
N ALA A 229 -9.00 -7.41 18.96
CA ALA A 229 -7.60 -7.43 18.56
C ALA A 229 -7.50 -7.44 17.03
N HIS A 230 -6.72 -6.52 16.49
CA HIS A 230 -6.44 -6.41 15.06
C HIS A 230 -5.05 -7.01 14.77
N ILE A 231 -5.01 -8.01 13.90
CA ILE A 231 -3.83 -8.85 13.69
C ILE A 231 -3.77 -9.25 12.22
N MET A 232 -2.71 -8.85 11.52
CA MET A 232 -2.51 -9.20 10.11
C MET A 232 -3.73 -8.85 9.24
N ASN A 233 -4.29 -7.66 9.43
CA ASN A 233 -5.50 -7.16 8.78
C ASN A 233 -6.78 -7.97 9.10
N GLN A 234 -6.79 -8.82 10.12
CA GLN A 234 -7.96 -9.58 10.55
C GLN A 234 -8.39 -9.15 11.95
N LEU A 235 -9.70 -9.10 12.17
CA LEU A 235 -10.27 -8.73 13.45
C LEU A 235 -10.64 -9.97 14.26
N TYR A 236 -10.29 -9.95 15.53
CA TYR A 236 -10.58 -11.01 16.49
C TYR A 236 -11.25 -10.43 17.73
N VAL A 237 -12.09 -11.24 18.39
CA VAL A 237 -12.75 -10.88 19.65
C VAL A 237 -12.49 -11.93 20.73
N THR A 238 -12.27 -11.47 21.96
CA THR A 238 -12.17 -12.31 23.15
C THR A 238 -12.69 -11.57 24.38
N ALA A 239 -12.97 -12.32 25.46
CA ALA A 239 -13.38 -11.73 26.73
C ALA A 239 -12.20 -11.02 27.40
N MET A 240 -12.47 -9.90 28.07
CA MET A 240 -11.48 -9.20 28.89
C MET A 240 -11.17 -10.05 30.13
N PRO A 241 -9.91 -10.42 30.37
CA PRO A 241 -9.55 -11.23 31.52
C PRO A 241 -9.67 -10.42 32.81
N VAL A 242 -10.11 -11.07 33.89
CA VAL A 242 -10.02 -10.50 35.25
C VAL A 242 -8.59 -10.71 35.76
N VAL A 243 -7.84 -9.61 35.91
CA VAL A 243 -6.42 -9.67 36.29
C VAL A 243 -6.25 -9.41 37.79
N GLY A 244 -5.76 -10.42 38.52
CA GLY A 244 -5.33 -10.32 39.92
C GLY A 244 -3.81 -10.34 40.14
N GLY A 245 -3.02 -10.39 39.05
CA GLY A 245 -1.56 -10.58 39.05
C GLY A 245 -0.92 -10.09 37.74
N GLU A 246 0.05 -10.84 37.19
CA GLU A 246 0.62 -10.51 35.87
C GLU A 246 -0.44 -10.60 34.75
N ALA A 247 -0.34 -9.72 33.76
CA ALA A 247 -1.28 -9.67 32.65
C ALA A 247 -1.14 -10.94 31.78
N PRO A 248 -2.24 -11.62 31.44
CA PRO A 248 -2.19 -12.82 30.60
C PRO A 248 -1.77 -12.49 29.17
N THR A 249 -1.18 -13.49 28.50
CA THR A 249 -0.88 -13.46 27.06
C THR A 249 -1.83 -14.37 26.31
N VAL A 250 -2.50 -13.85 25.28
CA VAL A 250 -3.39 -14.56 24.37
C VAL A 250 -2.70 -14.74 23.02
N MET A 251 -2.59 -15.99 22.59
CA MET A 251 -2.05 -16.36 21.28
C MET A 251 -3.20 -16.65 20.32
N VAL A 252 -3.17 -16.10 19.10
CA VAL A 252 -4.27 -16.21 18.12
C VAL A 252 -4.62 -17.65 17.74
N ASN A 253 -3.65 -18.56 17.83
CA ASN A 253 -3.81 -19.99 17.56
C ASN A 253 -3.46 -20.86 18.79
N GLY A 254 -3.42 -20.26 19.98
CA GLY A 254 -3.07 -20.96 21.21
C GLY A 254 -4.28 -21.63 21.87
N PRO A 255 -4.06 -22.70 22.66
CA PRO A 255 -5.14 -23.43 23.33
C PRO A 255 -5.71 -22.72 24.57
N SER A 256 -5.15 -21.57 24.98
CA SER A 256 -5.34 -21.03 26.34
C SER A 256 -6.49 -20.04 26.53
N VAL A 257 -6.96 -19.36 25.48
CA VAL A 257 -8.08 -18.40 25.57
C VAL A 257 -8.94 -18.48 24.30
N PRO A 258 -10.28 -18.56 24.40
CA PRO A 258 -11.15 -18.52 23.23
C PRO A 258 -11.07 -17.15 22.56
N LEU A 259 -10.30 -17.08 21.48
CA LEU A 259 -10.25 -15.96 20.54
C LEU A 259 -11.04 -16.38 19.29
N LYS A 260 -12.00 -15.57 18.88
CA LYS A 260 -12.81 -15.83 17.69
C LYS A 260 -12.47 -14.83 16.60
N LYS A 261 -12.14 -15.31 15.41
CA LYS A 261 -12.00 -14.48 14.21
C LYS A 261 -13.37 -13.95 13.81
N VAL A 262 -13.45 -12.64 13.56
CA VAL A 262 -14.68 -11.90 13.23
C VAL A 262 -14.80 -11.70 11.72
N THR A 263 -13.67 -11.44 11.05
CA THR A 263 -13.65 -11.06 9.63
C THR A 263 -13.06 -12.14 8.73
N ASP A 264 -13.58 -12.26 7.52
CA ASP A 264 -12.96 -13.05 6.44
C ASP A 264 -12.12 -12.16 5.52
N ILE A 265 -12.70 -11.02 5.12
CA ILE A 265 -12.09 -10.02 4.23
C ILE A 265 -11.07 -9.12 4.95
N GLY A 266 -11.08 -9.11 6.28
CA GLY A 266 -10.24 -8.24 7.11
C GLY A 266 -10.89 -6.91 7.53
N ALA A 267 -10.08 -6.02 8.13
CA ALA A 267 -10.48 -4.71 8.61
C ALA A 267 -9.36 -3.69 8.44
N ASP A 268 -9.71 -2.48 7.99
CA ASP A 268 -8.80 -1.34 7.86
C ASP A 268 -8.87 -0.44 9.10
N TYR A 269 -10.10 -0.23 9.54
CA TYR A 269 -10.47 0.50 10.74
C TYR A 269 -11.48 -0.36 11.49
N PHE A 270 -11.48 -0.28 12.82
CA PHE A 270 -12.44 -1.03 13.65
C PHE A 270 -12.76 -0.27 14.93
N SER A 271 -13.94 -0.52 15.49
CA SER A 271 -14.35 0.06 16.77
C SER A 271 -15.50 -0.72 17.40
N TRP A 272 -15.85 -0.32 18.62
CA TRP A 272 -17.08 -0.71 19.30
C TRP A 272 -18.18 0.34 19.07
N ALA A 273 -19.42 -0.13 18.96
CA ALA A 273 -20.64 0.67 18.92
C ALA A 273 -21.68 0.15 19.92
N ASP A 274 -22.79 0.87 20.07
CA ASP A 274 -23.93 0.48 20.92
C ASP A 274 -23.54 0.11 22.36
N SER A 275 -22.61 0.89 22.94
CA SER A 275 -22.03 0.64 24.26
C SER A 275 -21.34 -0.72 24.40
N GLY A 276 -20.68 -1.20 23.34
CA GLY A 276 -19.94 -2.47 23.33
C GLY A 276 -20.73 -3.68 22.86
N LYS A 277 -21.98 -3.49 22.42
CA LYS A 277 -22.84 -4.58 21.94
C LYS A 277 -22.67 -4.89 20.46
N THR A 278 -22.01 -4.00 19.73
CA THR A 278 -21.82 -4.11 18.28
C THR A 278 -20.35 -3.88 17.94
N ILE A 279 -19.81 -4.75 17.10
CA ILE A 279 -18.49 -4.62 16.51
C ILE A 279 -18.66 -3.90 15.18
N THR A 280 -17.78 -2.94 14.90
CA THR A 280 -17.79 -2.17 13.65
C THR A 280 -16.42 -2.21 13.01
N TRP A 281 -16.37 -2.19 11.69
CA TRP A 281 -15.14 -2.07 10.93
C TRP A 281 -15.38 -1.45 9.56
N ALA A 282 -14.31 -1.08 8.87
CA ALA A 282 -14.36 -0.62 7.49
C ALA A 282 -13.32 -1.34 6.65
N VAL A 283 -13.61 -1.45 5.34
CA VAL A 283 -12.68 -1.94 4.32
C VAL A 283 -12.90 -1.09 3.06
N GLY A 284 -11.86 -0.40 2.59
CA GLY A 284 -11.99 0.54 1.47
C GLY A 284 -13.04 1.62 1.77
N ALA A 285 -14.04 1.76 0.90
CA ALA A 285 -15.18 2.68 1.08
C ALA A 285 -16.45 2.02 1.64
N SER A 286 -16.36 0.86 2.30
CA SER A 286 -17.50 0.19 2.95
C SER A 286 -17.33 0.14 4.47
N PHE A 287 -18.40 0.44 5.21
CA PHE A 287 -18.50 0.32 6.66
C PHE A 287 -19.38 -0.87 7.04
N PHE A 288 -19.04 -1.58 8.12
CA PHE A 288 -19.69 -2.83 8.53
C PHE A 288 -20.10 -2.78 10.00
N ARG A 289 -21.22 -3.43 10.32
CA ARG A 289 -21.69 -3.66 11.71
C ARG A 289 -22.05 -5.12 11.93
N GLN A 290 -21.66 -5.67 13.07
CA GLN A 290 -22.07 -6.99 13.51
C GLN A 290 -22.42 -6.99 15.01
N PRO A 291 -23.64 -7.40 15.40
CA PRO A 291 -23.98 -7.57 16.81
C PRO A 291 -23.08 -8.63 17.46
N LEU A 292 -22.51 -8.32 18.63
CA LEU A 292 -21.67 -9.24 19.39
C LEU A 292 -22.42 -10.54 19.76
N SER A 293 -23.74 -10.43 20.00
CA SER A 293 -24.60 -11.59 20.30
C SER A 293 -24.73 -12.58 19.14
N ALA A 294 -24.36 -12.21 17.92
CA ALA A 294 -24.34 -13.12 16.78
C ALA A 294 -23.08 -14.00 16.74
N ILE A 295 -22.05 -13.67 17.53
CA ILE A 295 -20.79 -14.40 17.55
C ILE A 295 -20.89 -15.60 18.50
N SER A 296 -20.75 -16.79 17.94
CA SER A 296 -20.67 -18.03 18.71
C SER A 296 -19.23 -18.38 19.05
N PHE A 297 -18.98 -18.63 20.35
CA PHE A 297 -17.73 -19.20 20.85
C PHE A 297 -17.79 -20.73 21.01
N GLU A 298 -18.94 -21.35 20.70
CA GLU A 298 -19.06 -22.82 20.66
C GLU A 298 -18.47 -23.38 19.35
N PRO A 299 -17.81 -24.55 19.37
CA PRO A 299 -17.36 -25.21 18.15
C PRO A 299 -18.54 -25.55 17.22
N PRO A 300 -18.38 -25.48 15.88
CA PRO A 300 -19.46 -25.79 14.94
C PRO A 300 -20.02 -27.19 15.18
N LYS A 301 -21.34 -27.30 15.38
CA LYS A 301 -22.01 -28.61 15.46
C LYS A 301 -22.03 -29.23 14.06
N GLU A 302 -21.53 -30.45 13.93
CA GLU A 302 -21.63 -31.20 12.69
C GLU A 302 -23.11 -31.30 12.25
N GLU A 303 -23.43 -30.78 11.06
CA GLU A 303 -24.72 -31.01 10.44
C GLU A 303 -24.88 -32.52 10.20
N LYS A 304 -25.67 -33.18 11.05
CA LYS A 304 -26.17 -34.52 10.78
C LYS A 304 -26.99 -34.46 9.50
N LYS A 305 -26.49 -35.11 8.44
CA LYS A 305 -27.32 -35.42 7.27
C LYS A 305 -28.50 -36.29 7.72
N GLU A 306 -29.70 -35.73 7.72
CA GLU A 306 -30.91 -36.53 7.72
C GLU A 306 -31.01 -37.28 6.39
N GLY A 307 -31.06 -38.60 6.45
CA GLY A 307 -31.47 -39.43 5.32
C GLY A 307 -30.50 -40.52 4.90
N GLU A 308 -30.10 -41.41 5.81
CA GLU A 308 -29.80 -42.80 5.42
C GLU A 308 -30.52 -43.74 6.38
N LYS A 309 -31.56 -44.40 5.87
CA LYS A 309 -32.23 -45.53 6.53
C LYS A 309 -31.19 -46.64 6.67
N LYS A 310 -30.97 -47.08 7.91
CA LYS A 310 -30.27 -48.33 8.22
C LYS A 310 -31.17 -49.50 7.84
N ASP A 311 -30.77 -50.27 6.85
CA ASP A 311 -31.22 -51.66 6.72
C ASP A 311 -30.37 -52.53 7.66
N GLU A 312 -31.06 -53.19 8.58
CA GLU A 312 -30.52 -54.20 9.48
C GLU A 312 -30.30 -55.51 8.71
N ALA A 313 -29.13 -56.10 8.84
CA ALA A 313 -28.94 -57.53 8.62
C ALA A 313 -28.00 -58.11 9.70
N LYS A 314 -28.54 -59.08 10.44
CA LYS A 314 -27.92 -59.87 11.50
C LYS A 314 -26.98 -60.94 10.97
N THR A 315 -25.91 -61.19 11.71
CA THR A 315 -25.38 -62.53 12.08
C THR A 315 -24.36 -62.31 13.21
N GLU A 316 -24.63 -62.68 14.48
CA GLU A 316 -24.30 -63.97 15.11
C GLU A 316 -22.93 -64.52 14.64
N GLY A 317 -21.89 -64.73 15.44
CA GLY A 317 -21.69 -64.79 16.89
C GLY A 317 -20.72 -65.95 17.14
N ASP A 318 -19.60 -65.77 17.86
CA ASP A 318 -19.12 -66.79 18.81
C ASP A 318 -17.98 -66.34 19.73
N LYS A 319 -17.84 -67.12 20.81
CA LYS A 319 -17.22 -66.86 22.11
C LYS A 319 -15.75 -67.33 22.26
N LYS A 320 -15.11 -66.75 23.29
CA LYS A 320 -14.22 -67.34 24.33
C LYS A 320 -12.68 -67.24 24.24
N ASP A 321 -12.17 -66.66 25.35
CA ASP A 321 -11.13 -67.10 26.29
C ASP A 321 -9.62 -67.05 25.95
N ALA A 322 -8.96 -66.22 26.78
CA ALA A 322 -7.77 -66.48 27.62
C ALA A 322 -6.36 -66.57 27.01
N GLY A 323 -5.47 -65.76 27.60
CA GLY A 323 -4.12 -66.19 27.97
C GLY A 323 -2.95 -65.45 27.31
N GLY A 324 -2.21 -64.69 28.12
CA GLY A 324 -0.76 -64.93 28.28
C GLY A 324 0.21 -64.38 27.23
N ASP A 325 0.92 -63.36 27.70
CA ASP A 325 2.36 -63.13 27.55
C ASP A 325 2.92 -62.27 26.41
N ALA A 326 3.80 -61.41 26.86
CA ALA A 326 4.38 -60.28 26.15
C ALA A 326 5.59 -60.70 25.31
N GLN A 327 5.62 -60.28 24.05
CA GLN A 327 6.83 -59.74 23.43
C GLN A 327 6.56 -59.17 22.02
N LYS A 328 7.27 -58.06 21.76
CA LYS A 328 7.70 -57.50 20.47
C LYS A 328 6.84 -56.43 19.76
N LYS A 329 7.56 -55.31 19.61
CA LYS A 329 7.80 -54.51 18.39
C LYS A 329 6.99 -53.22 18.24
N ASP A 330 7.76 -52.14 18.29
CA ASP A 330 7.51 -50.86 17.64
C ASP A 330 6.79 -51.03 16.29
N GLU A 331 5.57 -50.52 16.23
CA GLU A 331 5.01 -49.96 15.02
C GLU A 331 4.33 -48.64 15.38
N THR A 332 4.91 -47.57 14.83
CA THR A 332 4.37 -46.22 14.70
C THR A 332 2.91 -46.24 14.28
N LYS A 333 2.00 -45.89 15.20
CA LYS A 333 0.65 -45.46 14.84
C LYS A 333 0.73 -44.06 14.22
N LYS A 334 0.39 -44.00 12.93
CA LYS A 334 -0.07 -42.78 12.27
C LYS A 334 -1.32 -42.30 12.99
N ASP A 335 -1.24 -41.14 13.62
CA ASP A 335 -2.42 -40.34 13.91
C ASP A 335 -2.95 -39.80 12.59
N GLU A 336 -3.99 -40.44 12.05
CA GLU A 336 -4.86 -39.82 11.06
C GLU A 336 -5.60 -38.67 11.76
N GLN A 337 -5.05 -37.47 11.66
CA GLN A 337 -5.80 -36.25 11.90
C GLN A 337 -6.94 -36.21 10.88
N ALA A 338 -8.17 -36.38 11.38
CA ALA A 338 -9.37 -36.14 10.61
C ALA A 338 -9.32 -34.70 10.05
N GLU A 339 -9.22 -34.57 8.73
CA GLU A 339 -9.39 -33.30 8.03
C GLU A 339 -10.76 -32.73 8.38
N LYS A 340 -10.78 -31.69 9.23
CA LYS A 340 -11.98 -30.87 9.41
C LYS A 340 -12.38 -30.32 8.04
N LYS A 341 -13.64 -30.51 7.65
CA LYS A 341 -14.18 -29.86 6.45
C LYS A 341 -14.05 -28.34 6.60
N PRO A 342 -13.54 -27.62 5.59
CA PRO A 342 -13.39 -26.18 5.66
C PRO A 342 -14.76 -25.50 5.81
N GLU A 343 -14.80 -24.46 6.64
CA GLU A 343 -15.97 -23.57 6.73
C GLU A 343 -16.23 -22.96 5.35
N LYS A 344 -17.49 -22.93 4.91
CA LYS A 344 -17.85 -22.34 3.61
C LYS A 344 -17.66 -20.83 3.66
N PHE A 345 -16.88 -20.29 2.72
CA PHE A 345 -16.84 -18.86 2.46
C PHE A 345 -18.26 -18.32 2.17
N LYS A 346 -18.73 -17.44 3.04
CA LYS A 346 -19.78 -16.46 2.76
C LYS A 346 -19.06 -15.12 2.82
N GLU A 347 -19.29 -14.24 1.85
CA GLU A 347 -18.56 -12.97 1.70
C GLU A 347 -18.31 -12.24 3.03
N GLN A 348 -19.33 -12.28 3.92
CA GLN A 348 -19.23 -12.28 5.37
C GLN A 348 -20.39 -13.11 5.95
N GLU A 349 -20.44 -13.32 7.28
CA GLU A 349 -21.61 -13.96 7.91
C GLU A 349 -22.90 -13.18 7.61
N LYS A 350 -24.04 -13.89 7.57
CA LYS A 350 -25.37 -13.26 7.33
C LYS A 350 -25.77 -12.21 8.39
N SER A 351 -25.10 -12.24 9.55
CA SER A 351 -25.33 -11.32 10.66
C SER A 351 -24.62 -9.97 10.47
N VAL A 352 -23.81 -9.81 9.42
CA VAL A 352 -23.09 -8.57 9.16
C VAL A 352 -23.89 -7.66 8.22
N GLU A 353 -24.01 -6.39 8.62
CA GLU A 353 -24.60 -5.32 7.83
C GLU A 353 -23.49 -4.54 7.13
N GLU A 354 -23.60 -4.35 5.82
CA GLU A 354 -22.69 -3.53 5.00
C GLU A 354 -23.36 -2.20 4.62
N PHE A 355 -22.65 -1.10 4.85
CA PHE A 355 -23.03 0.26 4.49
C PHE A 355 -21.98 0.81 3.51
N PRO A 356 -22.23 0.74 2.18
CA PRO A 356 -21.32 1.32 1.21
C PRO A 356 -21.37 2.85 1.27
N VAL A 357 -20.21 3.49 1.14
CA VAL A 357 -20.08 4.95 1.02
C VAL A 357 -19.94 5.32 -0.45
N ASP A 358 -21.02 5.85 -1.03
CA ASP A 358 -21.02 6.36 -2.39
C ASP A 358 -20.61 7.85 -2.40
N LEU A 359 -19.36 8.10 -2.75
CA LEU A 359 -18.78 9.44 -2.84
C LEU A 359 -17.93 9.55 -4.11
N GLU A 360 -18.35 10.46 -5.00
CA GLU A 360 -17.73 10.65 -6.31
C GLU A 360 -17.28 12.10 -6.53
N PHE A 361 -16.13 12.27 -7.19
CA PHE A 361 -15.56 13.56 -7.55
C PHE A 361 -15.23 13.64 -9.05
N PRO A 362 -15.22 14.84 -9.65
CA PRO A 362 -14.72 15.00 -11.01
C PRO A 362 -13.27 14.54 -11.12
N ARG A 363 -12.99 13.65 -12.08
CA ARG A 363 -11.61 13.27 -12.42
C ARG A 363 -10.90 14.40 -13.16
N LYS A 364 -9.63 14.62 -12.83
CA LYS A 364 -8.77 15.55 -13.54
C LYS A 364 -8.55 15.05 -14.97
N ALA A 365 -9.04 15.83 -15.93
CA ALA A 365 -8.80 15.62 -17.35
C ALA A 365 -8.54 16.98 -18.02
N PRO A 366 -7.35 17.22 -18.60
CA PRO A 366 -7.09 18.44 -19.36
C PRO A 366 -8.01 18.53 -20.57
N LYS A 367 -8.34 19.77 -20.95
CA LYS A 367 -9.16 20.07 -22.13
C LYS A 367 -8.33 20.78 -23.20
N GLY A 368 -8.63 20.50 -24.46
CA GLY A 368 -8.04 21.17 -25.61
C GLY A 368 -7.13 20.28 -26.43
N THR A 369 -6.49 20.84 -27.45
CA THR A 369 -5.64 20.08 -28.39
C THR A 369 -4.22 20.64 -28.37
N VAL A 370 -3.23 19.75 -28.29
CA VAL A 370 -1.81 20.10 -28.37
C VAL A 370 -1.11 19.27 -29.44
N VAL A 371 -0.16 19.87 -30.16
CA VAL A 371 0.68 19.21 -31.15
C VAL A 371 2.14 19.34 -30.74
N LEU A 372 2.80 18.20 -30.52
CA LEU A 372 4.25 18.11 -30.39
C LEU A 372 4.83 17.87 -31.78
N ARG A 373 5.49 18.87 -32.36
CA ARG A 373 5.86 18.91 -33.79
C ARG A 373 7.36 18.64 -34.01
N GLY A 374 7.66 17.69 -34.90
CA GLY A 374 9.01 17.48 -35.45
C GLY A 374 9.96 16.55 -34.66
N ALA A 375 9.45 15.73 -33.73
CA ALA A 375 10.32 14.85 -32.92
C ALA A 375 10.80 13.59 -33.65
N THR A 376 11.84 12.95 -33.10
CA THR A 376 12.03 11.50 -33.26
C THR A 376 11.10 10.79 -32.27
N VAL A 377 10.21 9.92 -32.72
CA VAL A 377 9.22 9.26 -31.87
C VAL A 377 9.47 7.76 -31.87
N ILE A 378 9.78 7.21 -30.70
CA ILE A 378 9.93 5.77 -30.46
C ILE A 378 8.56 5.28 -29.97
N THR A 379 7.77 4.65 -30.83
CA THR A 379 6.33 4.46 -30.55
C THR A 379 6.05 3.27 -29.64
N MET A 380 6.97 2.31 -29.56
CA MET A 380 6.77 0.98 -28.94
C MET A 380 5.68 0.14 -29.63
N LYS A 381 5.27 0.52 -30.84
CA LYS A 381 4.52 -0.36 -31.74
C LYS A 381 5.50 -1.26 -32.49
N GLY A 382 5.91 -2.35 -31.85
CA GLY A 382 7.07 -3.12 -32.30
C GLY A 382 8.35 -2.28 -32.22
N ASP A 383 9.15 -2.28 -33.28
CA ASP A 383 10.44 -1.55 -33.34
C ASP A 383 10.33 -0.19 -34.06
N GLU A 384 9.11 0.35 -34.21
CA GLU A 384 8.86 1.55 -35.00
C GLU A 384 9.47 2.81 -34.37
N VAL A 385 10.29 3.51 -35.17
CA VAL A 385 10.88 4.82 -34.85
C VAL A 385 10.59 5.78 -35.98
N LEU A 386 9.77 6.80 -35.70
CA LEU A 386 9.36 7.82 -36.67
C LEU A 386 10.28 9.03 -36.55
N LYS A 387 10.76 9.56 -37.68
CA LYS A 387 11.60 10.77 -37.70
C LYS A 387 10.79 11.97 -38.17
N ASN A 388 11.06 13.15 -37.59
CA ASN A 388 10.36 14.40 -37.91
C ASN A 388 8.83 14.23 -37.88
N ALA A 389 8.36 13.58 -36.81
CA ALA A 389 6.97 13.20 -36.62
C ALA A 389 6.24 14.19 -35.71
N ASP A 390 4.93 14.28 -35.91
CA ASP A 390 4.02 15.05 -35.08
C ASP A 390 3.20 14.08 -34.21
N ILE A 391 2.99 14.45 -32.95
CA ILE A 391 2.01 13.81 -32.06
C ILE A 391 0.91 14.82 -31.79
N VAL A 392 -0.34 14.46 -32.09
CA VAL A 392 -1.52 15.24 -31.75
C VAL A 392 -2.18 14.61 -30.53
N VAL A 393 -2.35 15.40 -29.47
CA VAL A 393 -3.07 15.00 -28.26
C VAL A 393 -4.34 15.84 -28.16
N GLU A 394 -5.46 15.16 -27.94
CA GLU A 394 -6.77 15.77 -27.72
C GLU A 394 -7.25 15.40 -26.32
N ASN A 395 -7.45 16.42 -25.49
CA ASN A 395 -7.67 16.29 -24.05
C ASN A 395 -6.51 15.51 -23.40
N ASN A 396 -6.78 14.29 -22.92
CA ASN A 396 -5.81 13.41 -22.29
C ASN A 396 -5.40 12.20 -23.15
N ARG A 397 -5.84 12.11 -24.41
CA ARG A 397 -5.57 10.96 -25.28
C ARG A 397 -4.81 11.35 -26.55
N ILE A 398 -3.95 10.45 -27.00
CA ILE A 398 -3.23 10.56 -28.26
C ILE A 398 -4.26 10.41 -29.38
N LYS A 399 -4.43 11.46 -30.18
CA LYS A 399 -5.34 11.45 -31.33
C LYS A 399 -4.68 10.83 -32.55
N SER A 400 -3.42 11.20 -32.81
CA SER A 400 -2.63 10.67 -33.91
C SER A 400 -1.14 10.85 -33.66
N VAL A 401 -0.34 10.00 -34.31
CA VAL A 401 1.12 10.09 -34.40
C VAL A 401 1.50 9.75 -35.84
N GLY A 402 2.42 10.51 -36.44
CA GLY A 402 2.82 10.26 -37.82
C GLY A 402 3.71 11.34 -38.40
N ALA A 403 3.97 11.26 -39.71
CA ALA A 403 4.73 12.28 -40.43
C ALA A 403 4.10 13.67 -40.24
N ARG A 404 4.94 14.70 -40.24
CA ARG A 404 4.54 16.11 -40.09
C ARG A 404 3.36 16.46 -40.99
N GLY A 405 2.29 16.96 -40.38
CA GLY A 405 1.00 17.15 -41.03
C GLY A 405 0.40 18.55 -40.85
N SER A 406 -0.87 18.67 -41.23
CA SER A 406 -1.70 19.83 -40.92
C SER A 406 -1.97 19.89 -39.41
N VAL A 407 -1.91 21.09 -38.85
CA VAL A 407 -2.19 21.35 -37.43
C VAL A 407 -3.70 21.54 -37.27
N PRO A 408 -4.37 20.83 -36.34
CA PRO A 408 -5.78 21.06 -36.05
C PRO A 408 -6.06 22.52 -35.64
N ALA A 409 -7.20 23.05 -36.06
CA ALA A 409 -7.59 24.42 -35.72
C ALA A 409 -7.69 24.59 -34.19
N GLY A 410 -7.12 25.68 -33.66
CA GLY A 410 -7.11 25.99 -32.23
C GLY A 410 -6.12 25.17 -31.39
N ALA A 411 -5.36 24.26 -31.99
CA ALA A 411 -4.37 23.47 -31.26
C ALA A 411 -3.15 24.33 -30.84
N LYS A 412 -2.67 24.11 -29.62
CA LYS A 412 -1.38 24.65 -29.17
C LYS A 412 -0.25 23.84 -29.81
N VAL A 413 0.71 24.50 -30.45
CA VAL A 413 1.87 23.83 -31.07
C VAL A 413 3.12 24.05 -30.23
N PHE A 414 3.83 22.98 -29.94
CA PHE A 414 5.19 23.00 -29.40
C PHE A 414 6.14 22.41 -30.43
N ASP A 415 7.15 23.18 -30.83
CA ASP A 415 8.24 22.67 -31.66
C ASP A 415 9.21 21.86 -30.78
N VAL A 416 9.32 20.58 -31.07
CA VAL A 416 10.19 19.62 -30.39
C VAL A 416 11.20 19.02 -31.38
N SER A 417 11.50 19.75 -32.45
CA SER A 417 12.53 19.38 -33.42
C SER A 417 13.87 19.15 -32.72
N GLY A 418 14.53 18.04 -33.08
CA GLY A 418 15.80 17.61 -32.47
C GLY A 418 15.65 16.86 -31.15
N LYS A 419 14.44 16.75 -30.58
CA LYS A 419 14.15 15.95 -29.38
C LYS A 419 13.69 14.54 -29.74
N THR A 420 13.78 13.64 -28.77
CA THR A 420 13.22 12.28 -28.87
C THR A 420 12.09 12.08 -27.87
N ILE A 421 11.02 11.39 -28.31
CA ILE A 421 9.84 11.09 -27.50
C ILE A 421 9.66 9.59 -27.36
N THR A 422 9.44 9.12 -26.13
CA THR A 422 9.00 7.75 -25.78
C THR A 422 7.65 7.81 -25.07
N PRO A 423 6.93 6.67 -24.93
CA PRO A 423 5.88 6.58 -23.93
C PRO A 423 6.44 6.96 -22.54
N GLY A 424 5.55 7.39 -21.65
CA GLY A 424 5.83 7.48 -20.22
C GLY A 424 6.34 6.16 -19.67
N PHE A 425 7.33 6.21 -18.77
CA PHE A 425 7.89 5.01 -18.18
C PHE A 425 6.91 4.37 -17.17
N VAL A 426 6.95 3.04 -17.08
CA VAL A 426 6.06 2.22 -16.24
C VAL A 426 6.90 1.39 -15.26
N ASP A 427 6.87 1.76 -14.00
CA ASP A 427 7.58 1.03 -12.92
C ASP A 427 6.78 -0.19 -12.46
N THR A 428 7.31 -1.39 -12.70
CA THR A 428 6.59 -2.63 -12.41
C THR A 428 6.75 -3.11 -10.97
N HIS A 429 7.68 -2.51 -10.22
CA HIS A 429 7.93 -2.80 -8.81
C HIS A 429 8.45 -1.53 -8.15
N ALA A 430 7.52 -0.68 -7.74
CA ALA A 430 7.83 0.49 -6.95
C ALA A 430 7.62 0.19 -5.45
N HIS A 431 8.29 0.98 -4.62
CA HIS A 431 7.83 1.23 -3.26
C HIS A 431 7.89 2.72 -2.99
N TRP A 432 6.76 3.29 -2.59
CA TRP A 432 6.68 4.70 -2.17
C TRP A 432 6.61 4.76 -0.64
N PHE A 433 7.66 4.24 0.01
CA PHE A 433 7.69 4.08 1.47
C PHE A 433 7.57 5.40 2.24
N GLU A 434 7.91 6.51 1.60
CA GLU A 434 7.98 7.83 2.21
C GLU A 434 6.64 8.57 2.27
N ILE A 435 5.57 7.98 1.69
CA ILE A 435 4.22 8.50 1.84
C ILE A 435 3.82 8.61 3.32
N ARG A 436 3.03 9.63 3.63
CA ARG A 436 2.49 9.81 4.98
C ARG A 436 1.26 8.94 5.20
N ARG A 437 1.21 8.21 6.32
CA ARG A 437 0.14 7.26 6.66
C ARG A 437 -0.85 7.85 7.66
N GLY A 438 -2.13 7.52 7.53
CA GLY A 438 -3.26 8.02 8.33
C GLY A 438 -3.58 9.51 8.14
N ILE A 439 -2.60 10.38 8.42
CA ILE A 439 -2.66 11.82 8.17
C ILE A 439 -1.79 12.12 6.95
N LEU A 440 -2.44 12.33 5.81
CA LEU A 440 -1.80 12.44 4.50
C LEU A 440 -1.12 13.79 4.29
N ASP A 441 -0.08 13.82 3.45
CA ASP A 441 0.50 15.04 2.92
C ASP A 441 0.11 15.25 1.46
N THR A 442 -0.07 16.50 1.02
CA THR A 442 -0.42 16.78 -0.39
C THR A 442 0.75 17.37 -1.18
N GLN A 443 1.96 17.34 -0.60
CA GLN A 443 3.22 17.70 -1.26
C GLN A 443 4.15 16.48 -1.27
N ASN A 444 3.59 15.35 -1.70
CA ASN A 444 4.25 14.07 -1.75
C ASN A 444 5.44 14.12 -2.72
N TRP A 445 6.64 14.21 -2.17
CA TRP A 445 7.86 14.47 -2.94
C TRP A 445 8.32 13.27 -3.76
N ASN A 446 8.01 12.04 -3.33
CA ASN A 446 8.35 10.83 -4.07
C ASN A 446 7.58 10.75 -5.40
N PHE A 447 6.30 11.11 -5.42
CA PHE A 447 5.54 11.19 -6.67
C PHE A 447 6.06 12.27 -7.61
N LEU A 448 6.39 13.45 -7.07
CA LEU A 448 6.97 14.54 -7.85
C LEU A 448 8.30 14.13 -8.48
N ALA A 449 9.20 13.51 -7.69
CA ALA A 449 10.46 12.98 -8.20
C ALA A 449 10.22 11.98 -9.34
N ASN A 450 9.36 10.98 -9.15
CA ASN A 450 9.08 9.97 -10.19
C ASN A 450 8.55 10.61 -11.49
N VAL A 451 7.59 11.53 -11.41
CA VAL A 451 7.06 12.24 -12.59
C VAL A 451 8.16 13.08 -13.27
N ALA A 452 8.96 13.82 -12.51
CA ALA A 452 10.05 14.63 -13.06
C ALA A 452 11.10 13.79 -13.81
N TYR A 453 11.31 12.55 -13.38
CA TYR A 453 12.17 11.55 -14.02
C TYR A 453 11.43 10.68 -15.06
N GLY A 454 10.24 11.08 -15.50
CA GLY A 454 9.55 10.46 -16.63
C GLY A 454 8.75 9.19 -16.32
N VAL A 455 8.70 8.76 -15.05
CA VAL A 455 7.84 7.67 -14.59
C VAL A 455 6.41 8.19 -14.47
N THR A 456 5.56 7.82 -15.42
CA THR A 456 4.17 8.28 -15.45
C THR A 456 3.19 7.26 -14.87
N ALA A 457 3.58 5.99 -14.75
CA ALA A 457 2.78 4.99 -14.06
C ALA A 457 3.68 4.02 -13.29
N GLY A 458 3.14 3.38 -12.28
CA GLY A 458 3.83 2.30 -11.60
C GLY A 458 2.90 1.47 -10.74
N LEU A 459 3.39 0.31 -10.30
CA LEU A 459 2.73 -0.57 -9.36
C LEU A 459 3.53 -0.61 -8.05
N ASP A 460 2.96 -0.11 -6.97
CA ASP A 460 3.45 -0.42 -5.62
C ASP A 460 2.91 -1.78 -5.21
N VAL A 461 3.85 -2.71 -5.10
CA VAL A 461 3.58 -4.14 -4.88
C VAL A 461 3.49 -4.48 -3.40
N GLN A 462 3.86 -3.59 -2.47
CA GLN A 462 3.67 -3.82 -1.03
C GLN A 462 3.83 -2.50 -0.27
N THR A 463 2.71 -1.84 -0.03
CA THR A 463 2.68 -0.56 0.70
C THR A 463 2.67 -0.72 2.21
N ALA A 464 2.27 -1.90 2.71
CA ALA A 464 1.90 -2.16 4.11
C ALA A 464 0.84 -1.19 4.69
N THR A 465 0.13 -0.46 3.83
CA THR A 465 -0.98 0.44 4.19
C THR A 465 -1.98 0.52 3.05
N ASN A 466 -3.24 0.77 3.36
CA ASN A 466 -4.27 1.10 2.37
C ASN A 466 -4.26 2.59 1.96
N ASP A 467 -3.53 3.47 2.66
CA ASP A 467 -3.49 4.92 2.39
C ASP A 467 -3.11 5.26 0.94
N MET A 468 -2.39 4.37 0.25
CA MET A 468 -2.05 4.54 -1.16
C MET A 468 -3.29 4.75 -2.03
N PHE A 469 -4.41 4.10 -1.73
CA PHE A 469 -5.65 4.29 -2.49
C PHE A 469 -6.23 5.71 -2.31
N ALA A 470 -6.04 6.32 -1.15
CA ALA A 470 -6.40 7.73 -0.95
C ALA A 470 -5.46 8.67 -1.71
N TYR A 471 -4.16 8.34 -1.83
CA TYR A 471 -3.25 9.07 -2.70
C TYR A 471 -3.61 8.91 -4.19
N GLU A 472 -4.03 7.71 -4.62
CA GLU A 472 -4.55 7.49 -5.99
C GLU A 472 -5.75 8.39 -6.26
N ASP A 473 -6.68 8.50 -5.30
CA ASP A 473 -7.84 9.40 -5.41
C ASP A 473 -7.42 10.88 -5.51
N LEU A 474 -6.42 11.32 -4.73
CA LEU A 474 -5.87 12.68 -4.78
C LEU A 474 -5.18 13.00 -6.11
N VAL A 475 -4.47 12.04 -6.70
CA VAL A 475 -3.87 12.20 -8.03
C VAL A 475 -4.96 12.24 -9.10
N ASP A 476 -5.93 11.33 -9.03
CA ASP A 476 -6.99 11.19 -10.01
C ASP A 476 -7.93 12.41 -10.06
N THR A 477 -8.16 13.08 -8.93
CA THR A 477 -8.92 14.33 -8.82
C THR A 477 -8.09 15.57 -9.15
N GLY A 478 -6.76 15.44 -9.18
CA GLY A 478 -5.83 16.53 -9.46
C GLY A 478 -5.56 17.45 -8.27
N ASP A 479 -5.91 17.01 -7.04
CA ASP A 479 -5.54 17.69 -5.79
C ASP A 479 -4.02 17.64 -5.55
N ILE A 480 -3.34 16.62 -6.08
CA ILE A 480 -1.87 16.53 -6.11
C ILE A 480 -1.34 16.15 -7.49
N ILE A 481 -0.09 16.53 -7.76
CA ILE A 481 0.64 16.06 -8.93
C ILE A 481 1.29 14.71 -8.59
N GLY A 482 1.04 13.70 -9.42
CA GLY A 482 1.67 12.40 -9.27
C GLY A 482 1.54 11.51 -10.50
N LEU A 483 2.28 10.41 -10.47
CA LEU A 483 2.12 9.34 -11.45
C LEU A 483 0.81 8.56 -11.20
N ARG A 484 0.40 7.71 -12.15
CA ARG A 484 -0.65 6.71 -11.86
C ARG A 484 -0.03 5.64 -10.95
N ALA A 485 -0.26 5.79 -9.66
CA ALA A 485 0.36 5.01 -8.60
C ALA A 485 -0.50 3.79 -8.25
N PHE A 486 -0.65 2.84 -9.19
CA PHE A 486 -1.41 1.62 -8.92
C PHE A 486 -0.86 0.91 -7.69
N SER A 487 -1.73 0.32 -6.89
CA SER A 487 -1.30 -0.40 -5.69
C SER A 487 -1.95 -1.77 -5.57
N THR A 488 -1.20 -2.72 -4.99
CA THR A 488 -1.78 -3.94 -4.43
C THR A 488 -2.42 -3.70 -3.06
N GLY A 489 -2.15 -2.57 -2.41
CA GLY A 489 -2.37 -2.40 -0.97
C GLY A 489 -1.45 -3.32 -0.15
N PRO A 490 -1.79 -3.62 1.12
CA PRO A 490 -1.01 -4.52 1.96
C PRO A 490 -0.90 -5.91 1.32
N GLY A 491 0.30 -6.47 1.19
CA GLY A 491 0.53 -7.80 0.63
C GLY A 491 -0.01 -8.96 1.48
N VAL A 492 -0.12 -10.14 0.84
CA VAL A 492 -0.57 -11.39 1.46
C VAL A 492 0.63 -12.28 1.76
N PHE A 493 0.86 -12.60 3.03
CA PHE A 493 2.03 -13.34 3.51
C PHE A 493 1.76 -14.82 3.82
N SER A 494 2.82 -15.62 3.95
CA SER A 494 2.79 -17.03 4.40
C SER A 494 1.97 -17.26 5.66
N ASP A 495 2.00 -16.31 6.59
CA ASP A 495 1.49 -16.52 7.94
C ASP A 495 -0.04 -16.37 8.01
N ASN A 496 -0.68 -16.00 6.89
CA ASN A 496 -2.12 -16.19 6.70
C ASN A 496 -2.51 -17.67 6.85
N ASN A 497 -1.57 -18.59 6.54
CA ASN A 497 -1.72 -20.03 6.73
C ASN A 497 -3.03 -20.59 6.17
N PHE A 498 -3.36 -20.26 4.93
CA PHE A 498 -4.61 -20.69 4.29
C PHE A 498 -4.78 -22.21 4.29
N GLN A 499 -5.95 -22.68 4.68
CA GLN A 499 -6.30 -24.11 4.69
C GLN A 499 -7.20 -24.51 3.52
N SER A 500 -7.73 -23.54 2.77
CA SER A 500 -8.65 -23.77 1.65
C SER A 500 -8.61 -22.64 0.61
N VAL A 501 -9.20 -22.89 -0.57
CA VAL A 501 -9.40 -21.87 -1.61
C VAL A 501 -10.40 -20.80 -1.14
N GLU A 502 -11.39 -21.22 -0.36
CA GLU A 502 -12.42 -20.39 0.22
C GLU A 502 -11.85 -19.29 1.13
N GLU A 503 -10.89 -19.61 1.99
CA GLU A 503 -10.22 -18.62 2.84
C GLU A 503 -9.41 -17.60 2.03
N VAL A 504 -8.72 -18.07 0.98
CA VAL A 504 -8.00 -17.19 0.06
C VAL A 504 -8.97 -16.25 -0.64
N LYS A 505 -10.11 -16.75 -1.12
CA LYS A 505 -11.14 -15.94 -1.77
C LYS A 505 -11.69 -14.86 -0.83
N GLY A 506 -11.84 -15.15 0.46
CA GLY A 506 -12.21 -14.16 1.46
C GLY A 506 -11.21 -13.01 1.51
N VAL A 507 -9.92 -13.31 1.67
CA VAL A 507 -8.87 -12.29 1.68
C VAL A 507 -8.80 -11.53 0.35
N LEU A 508 -8.86 -12.22 -0.79
CA LEU A 508 -8.77 -11.60 -2.11
C LEU A 508 -9.99 -10.73 -2.46
N THR A 509 -11.16 -11.00 -1.87
CA THR A 509 -12.36 -10.17 -2.05
C THR A 509 -12.14 -8.75 -1.54
N ARG A 510 -11.38 -8.55 -0.46
CA ARG A 510 -10.94 -7.22 0.00
C ARG A 510 -10.38 -6.37 -1.14
N TYR A 511 -9.41 -6.94 -1.84
CA TYR A 511 -8.69 -6.25 -2.89
C TYR A 511 -9.55 -6.04 -4.12
N LYS A 512 -10.23 -7.10 -4.58
CA LYS A 512 -11.00 -7.04 -5.82
C LYS A 512 -12.25 -6.15 -5.70
N LYS A 513 -13.01 -6.29 -4.61
CA LYS A 513 -14.30 -5.60 -4.42
C LYS A 513 -14.13 -4.24 -3.74
N TYR A 514 -13.38 -4.17 -2.64
CA TYR A 514 -13.39 -3.00 -1.77
C TYR A 514 -12.26 -2.01 -2.08
N TYR A 515 -11.09 -2.49 -2.51
CA TYR A 515 -10.02 -1.62 -3.00
C TYR A 515 -10.08 -1.37 -4.51
N GLY A 516 -10.78 -2.22 -5.27
CA GLY A 516 -10.89 -2.11 -6.72
C GLY A 516 -9.61 -2.47 -7.48
N THR A 517 -8.66 -3.16 -6.85
CA THR A 517 -7.39 -3.53 -7.49
C THR A 517 -7.40 -5.00 -7.96
N PRO A 518 -6.96 -5.29 -9.20
CA PRO A 518 -6.76 -6.66 -9.67
C PRO A 518 -5.36 -7.19 -9.35
N ASN A 519 -4.43 -6.34 -8.90
CA ASN A 519 -3.05 -6.71 -8.61
C ASN A 519 -2.92 -7.17 -7.15
N ILE A 520 -2.16 -8.24 -6.91
CA ILE A 520 -1.92 -8.77 -5.56
C ILE A 520 -0.45 -9.14 -5.44
N LYS A 521 0.17 -8.76 -4.33
CA LYS A 521 1.44 -9.34 -3.92
C LYS A 521 1.22 -10.50 -2.97
N SER A 522 1.53 -11.69 -3.46
CA SER A 522 1.55 -12.95 -2.72
C SER A 522 2.98 -13.22 -2.24
N TYR A 523 3.33 -12.71 -1.06
CA TYR A 523 4.67 -12.79 -0.48
C TYR A 523 4.96 -14.21 0.03
N VAL A 524 5.43 -15.07 -0.87
CA VAL A 524 5.82 -16.48 -0.61
C VAL A 524 4.77 -17.22 0.23
N VAL A 525 3.53 -17.24 -0.27
CA VAL A 525 2.39 -17.81 0.48
C VAL A 525 2.58 -19.31 0.70
N GLY A 526 3.06 -19.65 1.90
CA GLY A 526 3.05 -20.99 2.46
C GLY A 526 3.62 -22.10 1.57
N ASN A 527 3.14 -23.32 1.81
CA ASN A 527 3.53 -24.49 1.02
C ASN A 527 2.87 -24.49 -0.37
N ARG A 528 3.25 -25.45 -1.24
CA ARG A 528 2.75 -25.49 -2.63
C ARG A 528 1.23 -25.63 -2.73
N LYS A 529 0.57 -26.38 -1.83
CA LYS A 529 -0.90 -26.51 -1.83
C LYS A 529 -1.57 -25.15 -1.58
N GLN A 530 -1.01 -24.36 -0.67
CA GLN A 530 -1.48 -23.01 -0.36
C GLN A 530 -1.27 -22.03 -1.53
N ARG A 531 -0.14 -22.13 -2.24
CA ARG A 531 0.07 -21.38 -3.49
C ARG A 531 -0.91 -21.76 -4.58
N GLN A 532 -1.24 -23.04 -4.72
CA GLN A 532 -2.26 -23.49 -5.67
C GLN A 532 -3.65 -22.95 -5.31
N PHE A 533 -3.97 -22.82 -4.01
CA PHE A 533 -5.18 -22.11 -3.58
C PHE A 533 -5.16 -20.63 -3.99
N MET A 534 -4.02 -19.94 -3.83
CA MET A 534 -3.81 -18.57 -4.30
C MET A 534 -4.07 -18.42 -5.80
N VAL A 535 -3.48 -19.29 -6.62
CA VAL A 535 -3.66 -19.29 -8.08
C VAL A 535 -5.12 -19.56 -8.45
N GLN A 536 -5.76 -20.54 -7.83
CA GLN A 536 -7.15 -20.88 -8.13
C GLN A 536 -8.11 -19.73 -7.78
N ALA A 537 -8.00 -19.19 -6.57
CA ALA A 537 -8.82 -18.06 -6.15
C ALA A 537 -8.61 -16.82 -7.02
N SER A 538 -7.35 -16.53 -7.37
CA SER A 538 -7.01 -15.41 -8.27
C SER A 538 -7.63 -15.58 -9.65
N LYS A 539 -7.63 -16.80 -10.20
CA LYS A 539 -8.30 -17.11 -11.47
C LYS A 539 -9.81 -16.86 -11.39
N GLU A 540 -10.45 -17.32 -10.33
CA GLU A 540 -11.90 -17.17 -10.14
C GLU A 540 -12.31 -15.70 -9.97
N LEU A 541 -11.44 -14.87 -9.38
CA LEU A 541 -11.68 -13.45 -9.14
C LEU A 541 -11.13 -12.52 -10.25
N GLY A 542 -10.41 -13.06 -11.24
CA GLY A 542 -9.74 -12.29 -12.28
C GLY A 542 -8.66 -11.36 -11.72
N MET A 543 -7.79 -11.90 -10.87
CA MET A 543 -6.68 -11.21 -10.22
C MET A 543 -5.32 -11.69 -10.74
N MET A 544 -4.33 -10.82 -10.67
CA MET A 544 -2.98 -11.01 -11.19
C MET A 544 -1.98 -11.05 -10.01
N PRO A 545 -1.75 -12.23 -9.40
CA PRO A 545 -0.88 -12.36 -8.24
C PRO A 545 0.59 -12.37 -8.69
N THR A 546 1.38 -11.44 -8.18
CA THR A 546 2.83 -11.48 -8.22
C THR A 546 3.39 -12.13 -6.96
N THR A 547 4.63 -12.59 -7.02
CA THR A 547 5.33 -13.22 -5.89
C THR A 547 6.66 -12.52 -5.62
N GLU A 548 7.17 -12.67 -4.41
CA GLU A 548 8.55 -12.34 -4.09
C GLU A 548 9.47 -13.44 -4.65
N GLY A 549 10.45 -13.05 -5.47
CA GLY A 549 11.52 -13.94 -5.92
C GLY A 549 12.35 -14.37 -4.71
N ALA A 550 12.25 -15.63 -4.34
CA ALA A 550 12.42 -16.05 -2.95
C ALA A 550 13.87 -16.31 -2.49
N LEU A 551 14.90 -15.72 -3.11
CA LEU A 551 16.31 -16.14 -2.93
C LEU A 551 16.55 -17.66 -3.13
N ASP A 552 15.55 -18.40 -3.61
CA ASP A 552 15.52 -19.85 -3.84
C ASP A 552 15.00 -20.11 -5.26
N LEU A 553 15.89 -20.59 -6.13
CA LEU A 553 15.54 -20.90 -7.51
C LEU A 553 14.43 -21.95 -7.57
N LYS A 554 14.49 -23.02 -6.77
CA LYS A 554 13.52 -24.12 -6.86
C LYS A 554 12.11 -23.63 -6.59
N LEU A 555 11.98 -22.74 -5.61
CA LEU A 555 10.71 -22.09 -5.30
C LEU A 555 10.24 -21.20 -6.47
N ASN A 556 11.12 -20.37 -7.03
CA ASN A 556 10.79 -19.53 -8.19
C ASN A 556 10.36 -20.36 -9.42
N LEU A 557 11.01 -21.51 -9.67
CA LEU A 557 10.58 -22.44 -10.73
C LEU A 557 9.15 -22.92 -10.47
N THR A 558 8.79 -23.24 -9.21
CA THR A 558 7.42 -23.65 -8.90
C THR A 558 6.41 -22.52 -9.03
N HIS A 559 6.77 -21.26 -8.79
CA HIS A 559 5.89 -20.11 -9.05
C HIS A 559 5.52 -20.01 -10.54
N ALA A 560 6.52 -20.15 -11.43
CA ALA A 560 6.30 -20.20 -12.87
C ALA A 560 5.43 -21.40 -13.29
N ILE A 561 5.70 -22.59 -12.70
CA ILE A 561 4.91 -23.80 -12.98
C ILE A 561 3.47 -23.68 -12.49
N ASP A 562 3.26 -23.11 -11.30
CA ASP A 562 1.93 -23.01 -10.69
C ASP A 562 1.06 -21.93 -11.37
N GLY A 563 1.65 -20.99 -12.12
CA GLY A 563 0.92 -20.01 -12.95
C GLY A 563 0.75 -18.62 -12.34
N PHE A 564 1.72 -18.16 -11.53
CA PHE A 564 1.72 -16.77 -11.04
C PHE A 564 1.87 -15.76 -12.20
N HIS A 565 1.33 -14.55 -12.02
CA HIS A 565 1.41 -13.49 -13.05
C HIS A 565 2.79 -12.88 -13.16
N GLY A 566 3.49 -12.70 -12.03
CA GLY A 566 4.82 -12.11 -12.01
C GLY A 566 5.69 -12.66 -10.89
N ASN A 567 6.99 -12.71 -11.16
CA ASN A 567 8.06 -12.97 -10.22
C ASN A 567 8.91 -11.70 -10.11
N GLU A 568 8.97 -11.15 -8.90
CA GLU A 568 9.72 -9.93 -8.60
C GLU A 568 11.08 -10.29 -8.00
N HIS A 569 12.08 -9.43 -8.11
CA HIS A 569 13.49 -9.71 -7.81
C HIS A 569 14.16 -10.73 -8.72
N THR A 570 15.47 -10.57 -8.91
CA THR A 570 16.29 -11.46 -9.75
C THR A 570 16.20 -12.92 -9.31
N LEU A 571 16.11 -13.84 -10.27
CA LEU A 571 16.45 -15.24 -9.99
C LEU A 571 17.87 -15.35 -9.38
N PRO A 572 18.04 -16.07 -8.25
CA PRO A 572 19.23 -15.96 -7.40
C PRO A 572 20.47 -16.68 -7.94
N ILE A 573 20.39 -17.29 -9.13
CA ILE A 573 21.50 -18.02 -9.74
C ILE A 573 21.79 -17.55 -11.16
N THR A 574 23.07 -17.58 -11.54
CA THR A 574 23.52 -17.30 -12.91
C THR A 574 24.73 -18.18 -13.25
N PRO A 575 24.83 -18.74 -14.48
CA PRO A 575 23.88 -18.60 -15.59
C PRO A 575 22.67 -19.53 -15.47
N LEU A 576 21.51 -19.04 -15.92
CA LEU A 576 20.34 -19.87 -16.28
C LEU A 576 20.56 -20.47 -17.67
N TYR A 577 20.27 -21.77 -17.78
CA TYR A 577 20.34 -22.52 -19.02
C TYR A 577 19.06 -22.38 -19.84
N LYS A 578 19.10 -22.91 -21.07
CA LYS A 578 18.02 -22.75 -22.07
C LYS A 578 16.69 -23.30 -21.59
N ASP A 579 16.69 -24.38 -20.84
CA ASP A 579 15.50 -25.01 -20.24
C ASP A 579 14.77 -24.06 -19.29
N VAL A 580 15.47 -23.43 -18.36
CA VAL A 580 14.87 -22.45 -17.42
C VAL A 580 14.36 -21.22 -18.15
N ILE A 581 15.16 -20.67 -19.09
CA ILE A 581 14.77 -19.50 -19.88
C ILE A 581 13.50 -19.79 -20.71
N GLN A 582 13.44 -20.94 -21.38
CA GLN A 582 12.27 -21.32 -22.17
C GLN A 582 11.06 -21.61 -21.29
N MET A 583 11.24 -22.22 -20.12
CA MET A 583 10.15 -22.46 -19.17
C MET A 583 9.52 -21.14 -18.70
N PHE A 584 10.32 -20.14 -18.30
CA PHE A 584 9.81 -18.81 -17.92
C PHE A 584 9.08 -18.15 -19.09
N ALA A 585 9.71 -18.09 -20.27
CA ALA A 585 9.11 -17.48 -21.45
C ALA A 585 7.77 -18.14 -21.84
N GLN A 586 7.69 -19.48 -21.81
CA GLN A 586 6.49 -20.23 -22.18
C GLN A 586 5.39 -20.19 -21.11
N SER A 587 5.75 -20.04 -19.83
CA SER A 587 4.77 -19.86 -18.76
C SER A 587 4.01 -18.53 -18.84
N GLY A 588 4.62 -17.53 -19.47
CA GLY A 588 4.05 -16.18 -19.57
C GLY A 588 4.12 -15.39 -18.26
N ILE A 589 4.84 -15.89 -17.24
CA ILE A 589 5.14 -15.14 -16.02
C ILE A 589 6.02 -13.93 -16.36
N ALA A 590 5.72 -12.78 -15.78
CA ALA A 590 6.59 -11.62 -15.82
C ALA A 590 7.81 -11.81 -14.90
N GLU A 591 8.97 -11.27 -15.29
CA GLU A 591 10.15 -11.17 -14.42
C GLU A 591 10.51 -9.69 -14.25
N THR A 592 10.41 -9.19 -13.01
CA THR A 592 10.88 -7.84 -12.66
C THR A 592 12.13 -7.98 -11.80
N PRO A 593 13.35 -7.79 -12.36
CA PRO A 593 14.58 -8.21 -11.70
C PRO A 593 14.98 -7.35 -10.50
N THR A 594 14.55 -6.08 -10.45
CA THR A 594 14.98 -5.11 -9.42
C THR A 594 16.49 -5.18 -9.18
N LEU A 595 17.29 -5.04 -10.24
CA LEU A 595 18.75 -5.12 -10.19
C LEU A 595 19.36 -4.13 -9.19
N ILE A 596 18.65 -3.03 -8.91
CA ILE A 596 18.99 -2.07 -7.85
C ILE A 596 19.15 -2.73 -6.47
N VAL A 597 18.41 -3.79 -6.17
CA VAL A 597 18.52 -4.64 -4.98
C VAL A 597 18.71 -6.11 -5.36
N ASN A 598 19.56 -6.38 -6.34
CA ASN A 598 19.82 -7.72 -6.82
C ASN A 598 20.29 -8.68 -5.72
N TYR A 599 20.07 -9.97 -5.95
CA TYR A 599 20.66 -11.03 -5.13
C TYR A 599 22.09 -11.38 -5.56
N GLY A 600 22.84 -12.04 -4.66
CA GLY A 600 24.11 -12.68 -4.98
C GLY A 600 25.33 -11.76 -5.12
N GLY A 601 25.27 -10.52 -4.61
CA GLY A 601 26.38 -9.57 -4.54
C GLY A 601 25.95 -8.26 -3.87
N PRO A 602 26.83 -7.23 -3.81
CA PRO A 602 26.41 -5.88 -3.44
C PRO A 602 25.24 -5.41 -4.31
N PHE A 603 24.40 -4.54 -3.75
CA PHE A 603 23.23 -4.03 -4.44
C PHE A 603 23.64 -3.15 -5.62
N GLY A 604 22.81 -3.14 -6.67
CA GLY A 604 23.03 -2.30 -7.85
C GLY A 604 23.13 -0.82 -7.50
N GLU A 605 22.36 -0.34 -6.52
CA GLU A 605 22.45 1.06 -6.06
C GLU A 605 23.85 1.43 -5.54
N ASP A 606 24.55 0.50 -4.87
CA ASP A 606 25.87 0.75 -4.30
C ASP A 606 26.87 1.12 -5.39
N TYR A 607 26.75 0.51 -6.57
CA TYR A 607 27.55 0.85 -7.74
C TYR A 607 27.36 2.31 -8.13
N TRP A 608 26.11 2.77 -8.20
CA TRP A 608 25.80 4.12 -8.64
C TRP A 608 26.20 5.17 -7.62
N TYR A 609 25.99 4.91 -6.32
CA TYR A 609 26.53 5.78 -5.28
C TYR A 609 28.06 5.87 -5.34
N LEU A 610 28.76 4.77 -5.64
CA LEU A 610 30.23 4.78 -5.73
C LEU A 610 30.78 5.49 -6.98
N ASN A 611 30.04 5.46 -8.10
CA ASN A 611 30.55 5.87 -9.40
C ASN A 611 29.89 7.15 -9.98
N THR A 612 28.91 7.73 -9.28
CA THR A 612 28.23 8.95 -9.74
C THR A 612 28.07 9.99 -8.63
N GLU A 613 28.03 11.26 -9.02
CA GLU A 613 27.70 12.35 -8.11
C GLU A 613 26.19 12.46 -7.96
N VAL A 614 25.69 12.07 -6.79
CA VAL A 614 24.26 12.03 -6.46
C VAL A 614 23.89 13.14 -5.47
N HIS A 615 24.79 13.46 -4.53
CA HIS A 615 24.54 14.42 -3.45
C HIS A 615 24.29 15.82 -4.03
N ASP A 616 25.12 16.25 -4.99
CA ASP A 616 25.04 17.59 -5.58
C ASP A 616 24.18 17.66 -6.86
N ASN A 617 23.40 16.61 -7.16
CA ASN A 617 22.51 16.61 -8.33
C ASN A 617 21.39 17.66 -8.16
N ALA A 618 21.38 18.68 -9.03
CA ALA A 618 20.46 19.82 -8.89
C ALA A 618 18.98 19.43 -9.02
N LYS A 619 18.65 18.55 -9.98
CA LYS A 619 17.28 18.08 -10.19
C LYS A 619 16.80 17.23 -9.01
N LEU A 620 17.65 16.33 -8.53
CA LEU A 620 17.34 15.49 -7.38
C LEU A 620 17.10 16.34 -6.11
N ASN A 621 17.99 17.30 -5.83
CA ASN A 621 17.83 18.24 -4.71
C ASN A 621 16.60 19.15 -4.82
N HIS A 622 16.05 19.34 -6.02
CA HIS A 622 14.83 20.11 -6.21
C HIS A 622 13.58 19.34 -5.76
N PHE A 623 13.55 18.02 -5.97
CA PHE A 623 12.38 17.18 -5.70
C PHE A 623 12.48 16.29 -4.47
N THR A 624 13.64 16.23 -3.81
CA THR A 624 13.84 15.36 -2.64
C THR A 624 14.30 16.17 -1.42
N PRO A 625 13.71 15.94 -0.22
CA PRO A 625 14.17 16.59 0.99
C PRO A 625 15.67 16.36 1.25
N HIS A 626 16.37 17.42 1.66
CA HIS A 626 17.83 17.35 1.87
C HIS A 626 18.24 16.30 2.90
N THR A 627 17.44 16.08 3.94
CA THR A 627 17.70 15.04 4.95
C THR A 627 17.72 13.64 4.36
N VAL A 628 16.84 13.36 3.39
CA VAL A 628 16.80 12.08 2.67
C VAL A 628 18.03 11.92 1.78
N ILE A 629 18.43 12.98 1.06
CA ILE A 629 19.65 12.96 0.22
C ILE A 629 20.90 12.78 1.08
N ASP A 630 21.01 13.53 2.17
CA ASP A 630 22.10 13.45 3.12
C ASP A 630 22.25 12.03 3.68
N GLU A 631 21.15 11.42 4.12
CA GLU A 631 21.11 10.07 4.67
C GLU A 631 21.65 9.04 3.66
N LYS A 632 21.23 9.16 2.39
CA LYS A 632 21.61 8.20 1.33
C LYS A 632 22.99 8.42 0.73
N THR A 633 23.51 9.67 0.73
CA THR A 633 24.67 10.02 -0.09
C THR A 633 25.92 10.45 0.68
N LYS A 634 25.80 11.03 1.89
CA LYS A 634 26.97 11.51 2.65
C LYS A 634 27.88 10.39 3.12
N ARG A 635 27.31 9.22 3.42
CA ARG A 635 28.07 8.02 3.78
C ARG A 635 27.90 7.01 2.66
N ARG A 636 29.01 6.55 2.10
CA ARG A 636 28.97 5.46 1.13
C ARG A 636 28.81 4.13 1.89
N PRO A 637 27.92 3.23 1.44
CA PRO A 637 27.56 2.00 2.15
C PRO A 637 28.75 1.03 2.33
N GLY A 638 29.76 1.15 1.47
CA GLY A 638 31.03 0.43 1.57
C GLY A 638 31.88 0.65 0.32
N TRP A 639 33.10 0.09 0.29
CA TRP A 639 33.88 -0.03 -0.94
C TRP A 639 33.77 -1.46 -1.44
N PHE A 640 33.33 -1.63 -2.69
CA PHE A 640 33.21 -2.92 -3.37
C PHE A 640 34.05 -2.92 -4.63
N ARG A 641 34.69 -4.03 -4.97
CA ARG A 641 35.39 -4.14 -6.25
C ARG A 641 34.39 -4.28 -7.39
N LYS A 642 34.76 -3.79 -8.58
CA LYS A 642 33.90 -3.86 -9.77
C LYS A 642 33.46 -5.29 -10.13
N ASP A 643 34.29 -6.29 -9.86
CA ASP A 643 34.04 -7.71 -10.12
C ASP A 643 33.07 -8.37 -9.12
N GLU A 644 32.80 -7.74 -7.98
CA GLU A 644 31.85 -8.22 -6.97
C GLU A 644 30.40 -7.95 -7.34
N PHE A 645 30.13 -6.91 -8.14
CA PHE A 645 28.77 -6.59 -8.59
C PHE A 645 28.21 -7.67 -9.51
N ALA A 646 27.07 -8.24 -9.11
CA ALA A 646 26.43 -9.34 -9.84
C ALA A 646 25.46 -8.85 -10.94
N PHE A 647 24.94 -7.62 -10.83
CA PHE A 647 23.90 -7.10 -11.72
C PHE A 647 24.21 -7.23 -13.23
N PRO A 648 25.45 -7.08 -13.75
CA PRO A 648 25.68 -7.26 -15.20
C PRO A 648 25.43 -8.70 -15.67
N ARG A 649 25.79 -9.69 -14.84
CA ARG A 649 25.56 -11.11 -15.14
C ARG A 649 24.08 -11.48 -15.03
N LEU A 650 23.35 -10.84 -14.12
CA LEU A 650 21.91 -11.02 -13.95
C LEU A 650 21.13 -10.36 -15.09
N ALA A 651 21.49 -9.13 -15.46
CA ALA A 651 20.96 -8.41 -16.62
C ALA A 651 21.17 -9.21 -17.93
N ALA A 652 22.31 -9.88 -18.09
CA ALA A 652 22.55 -10.73 -19.26
C ALA A 652 21.58 -11.91 -19.37
N GLN A 653 21.05 -12.39 -18.24
CA GLN A 653 20.01 -13.41 -18.21
C GLN A 653 18.65 -12.85 -18.59
N MET A 654 18.34 -11.63 -18.15
CA MET A 654 17.13 -10.91 -18.57
C MET A 654 17.13 -10.66 -20.07
N ALA A 655 18.28 -10.30 -20.65
CA ALA A 655 18.41 -10.16 -22.10
C ALA A 655 18.10 -11.47 -22.85
N LYS A 656 18.52 -12.62 -22.31
CA LYS A 656 18.18 -13.94 -22.87
C LYS A 656 16.69 -14.26 -22.74
N LEU A 657 16.07 -13.89 -21.62
CA LEU A 657 14.65 -14.11 -21.37
C LEU A 657 13.78 -13.27 -22.32
N GLU A 658 14.05 -11.96 -22.42
CA GLU A 658 13.35 -11.05 -23.33
C GLU A 658 13.44 -11.54 -24.79
N ARG A 659 14.64 -11.90 -25.25
CA ARG A 659 14.86 -12.43 -26.61
C ARG A 659 14.24 -13.81 -26.85
N ALA A 660 13.93 -14.56 -25.79
CA ALA A 660 13.20 -15.82 -25.87
C ALA A 660 11.67 -15.62 -25.90
N GLY A 661 11.18 -14.38 -25.86
CA GLY A 661 9.77 -14.04 -25.80
C GLY A 661 9.19 -14.02 -24.39
N GLY A 662 10.03 -13.97 -23.35
CA GLY A 662 9.60 -13.71 -21.98
C GLY A 662 9.23 -12.25 -21.77
N LEU A 663 8.65 -11.94 -20.60
CA LEU A 663 8.16 -10.61 -20.28
C LEU A 663 9.01 -10.00 -19.16
N VAL A 664 9.96 -9.14 -19.52
CA VAL A 664 10.85 -8.46 -18.55
C VAL A 664 10.38 -7.03 -18.27
N GLY A 665 10.31 -6.66 -17.00
CA GLY A 665 9.95 -5.31 -16.53
C GLY A 665 11.14 -4.50 -15.99
N VAL A 666 10.90 -3.22 -15.72
CA VAL A 666 11.82 -2.34 -14.98
C VAL A 666 11.17 -2.02 -13.63
N GLY A 667 11.81 -2.43 -12.55
CA GLY A 667 11.35 -2.22 -11.19
C GLY A 667 12.38 -1.46 -10.37
N SER A 668 12.08 -0.24 -9.94
CA SER A 668 13.05 0.59 -9.20
C SER A 668 13.15 0.29 -7.71
N HIS A 669 12.18 -0.47 -7.17
CA HIS A 669 12.05 -0.90 -5.77
C HIS A 669 11.99 0.26 -4.73
N GLY A 670 12.21 1.52 -5.11
CA GLY A 670 12.03 2.68 -4.22
C GLY A 670 13.25 3.12 -3.42
N GLN A 671 14.44 2.57 -3.67
CA GLN A 671 15.68 2.97 -2.99
C GLN A 671 16.00 4.46 -3.19
N LEU A 672 15.77 4.97 -4.40
CA LEU A 672 15.92 6.38 -4.74
C LEU A 672 14.85 6.76 -5.77
N GLN A 673 13.85 7.51 -5.32
CA GLN A 673 12.73 7.96 -6.14
C GLN A 673 13.21 8.77 -7.35
N GLY A 674 12.61 8.53 -8.51
CA GLY A 674 13.04 9.09 -9.80
C GLY A 674 14.33 8.49 -10.35
N LEU A 675 15.51 8.95 -9.89
CA LEU A 675 16.80 8.59 -10.50
C LEU A 675 17.10 7.08 -10.41
N GLY A 676 16.67 6.39 -9.35
CA GLY A 676 16.85 4.93 -9.21
C GLY A 676 16.17 4.13 -10.33
N TYR A 677 15.08 4.63 -10.91
CA TYR A 677 14.44 4.01 -12.07
C TYR A 677 15.35 4.00 -13.31
N HIS A 678 16.10 5.09 -13.53
CA HIS A 678 17.08 5.15 -14.61
C HIS A 678 18.26 4.22 -14.36
N TRP A 679 18.72 4.09 -13.11
CA TRP A 679 19.75 3.13 -12.75
C TRP A 679 19.35 1.70 -13.14
N GLU A 680 18.11 1.30 -12.88
CA GLU A 680 17.60 -0.01 -13.28
C GLU A 680 17.68 -0.22 -14.81
N MET A 681 17.23 0.76 -15.60
CA MET A 681 17.36 0.73 -17.06
C MET A 681 18.82 0.60 -17.52
N TRP A 682 19.73 1.35 -16.91
CA TRP A 682 21.16 1.33 -17.26
C TRP A 682 21.83 0.00 -16.87
N MET A 683 21.41 -0.58 -15.75
CA MET A 683 21.86 -1.91 -15.33
C MET A 683 21.35 -3.01 -16.25
N LEU A 684 20.11 -2.94 -16.75
CA LEU A 684 19.64 -3.86 -17.79
C LEU A 684 20.48 -3.78 -19.07
N ALA A 685 20.83 -2.57 -19.51
CA ALA A 685 21.69 -2.37 -20.68
C ALA A 685 23.08 -3.00 -20.48
N SER A 686 23.62 -3.00 -19.25
CA SER A 686 24.93 -3.60 -18.93
C SER A 686 24.99 -5.12 -19.22
N GLY A 687 23.84 -5.80 -19.25
CA GLY A 687 23.70 -7.20 -19.62
C GLY A 687 23.72 -7.48 -21.14
N GLY A 688 23.85 -6.43 -21.97
CA GLY A 688 23.87 -6.54 -23.42
C GLY A 688 22.51 -6.39 -24.09
N MET A 689 21.50 -5.87 -23.38
CA MET A 689 20.29 -5.34 -24.02
C MET A 689 20.64 -4.09 -24.83
N THR A 690 20.08 -3.97 -26.03
CA THR A 690 20.08 -2.72 -26.79
C THR A 690 19.22 -1.68 -26.07
N PRO A 691 19.45 -0.37 -26.29
CA PRO A 691 18.58 0.65 -25.69
C PRO A 691 17.10 0.49 -26.06
N LEU A 692 16.79 0.00 -27.26
CA LEU A 692 15.40 -0.29 -27.65
C LEU A 692 14.79 -1.43 -26.83
N GLU A 693 15.53 -2.51 -26.55
CA GLU A 693 15.09 -3.61 -25.68
C GLU A 693 14.84 -3.11 -24.25
N VAL A 694 15.72 -2.25 -23.70
CA VAL A 694 15.51 -1.65 -22.38
C VAL A 694 14.26 -0.76 -22.36
N LEU A 695 14.06 0.07 -23.38
CA LEU A 695 12.88 0.92 -23.48
C LEU A 695 11.58 0.11 -23.59
N LYS A 696 11.59 -1.05 -24.27
CA LYS A 696 10.45 -1.99 -24.26
C LYS A 696 10.13 -2.48 -22.85
N CYS A 697 11.15 -2.90 -22.10
CA CYS A 697 11.02 -3.30 -20.70
C CYS A 697 10.41 -2.17 -19.84
N ALA A 698 10.88 -0.93 -20.07
CA ALA A 698 10.49 0.26 -19.31
C ALA A 698 9.11 0.86 -19.68
N THR A 699 8.45 0.37 -20.73
CA THR A 699 7.21 0.96 -21.26
C THR A 699 6.15 -0.09 -21.58
N VAL A 700 6.17 -0.69 -22.77
CA VAL A 700 5.11 -1.61 -23.24
C VAL A 700 5.06 -2.88 -22.41
N ASN A 701 6.21 -3.47 -22.07
CA ASN A 701 6.24 -4.64 -21.19
C ASN A 701 5.75 -4.25 -19.80
N GLY A 702 6.20 -3.11 -19.26
CA GLY A 702 5.71 -2.61 -17.99
C GLY A 702 4.18 -2.43 -17.95
N ALA A 703 3.59 -1.89 -19.01
CA ALA A 703 2.15 -1.77 -19.16
C ALA A 703 1.41 -3.12 -19.17
N HIS A 704 2.00 -4.16 -19.76
CA HIS A 704 1.47 -5.52 -19.68
C HIS A 704 1.58 -6.10 -18.27
N ILE A 705 2.72 -5.90 -17.60
CA ILE A 705 2.98 -6.43 -16.25
C ILE A 705 2.02 -5.80 -15.23
N VAL A 706 1.82 -4.49 -15.25
CA VAL A 706 0.83 -3.83 -14.37
C VAL A 706 -0.62 -4.05 -14.84
N GLY A 707 -0.82 -4.68 -16.00
CA GLY A 707 -2.12 -5.03 -16.56
C GLY A 707 -2.95 -3.84 -17.04
N ARG A 708 -2.32 -2.83 -17.64
CA ARG A 708 -2.96 -1.69 -18.33
C ARG A 708 -2.49 -1.47 -19.78
N PRO A 709 -2.23 -2.52 -20.60
CA PRO A 709 -1.65 -2.35 -21.93
C PRO A 709 -2.58 -1.65 -22.93
N ALA A 710 -3.89 -1.58 -22.65
CA ALA A 710 -4.86 -0.91 -23.50
C ALA A 710 -4.73 0.62 -23.51
N ASP A 711 -4.18 1.21 -22.43
CA ASP A 711 -4.20 2.66 -22.22
C ASP A 711 -2.80 3.29 -22.12
N ILE A 712 -1.78 2.53 -21.71
CA ILE A 712 -0.40 3.04 -21.53
C ILE A 712 0.64 2.14 -22.22
N GLY A 713 1.91 2.55 -22.16
CA GLY A 713 3.07 1.76 -22.61
C GLY A 713 3.46 1.89 -24.09
N SER A 714 2.63 2.50 -24.93
CA SER A 714 2.97 2.81 -26.33
C SER A 714 2.34 4.13 -26.79
N ILE A 715 2.92 4.74 -27.83
CA ILE A 715 2.39 5.94 -28.47
C ILE A 715 1.51 5.50 -29.63
N GLU A 716 0.22 5.30 -29.35
CA GLU A 716 -0.76 4.85 -30.34
C GLU A 716 -2.07 5.65 -30.21
N PRO A 717 -2.79 5.89 -31.33
CA PRO A 717 -4.09 6.54 -31.29
C PRO A 717 -5.04 5.87 -30.29
N GLY A 718 -5.70 6.68 -29.48
CA GLY A 718 -6.64 6.25 -28.45
C GLY A 718 -6.01 5.99 -27.08
N LYS A 719 -4.69 5.78 -26.97
CA LYS A 719 -4.02 5.63 -25.67
C LYS A 719 -3.89 6.96 -24.91
N LEU A 720 -3.65 6.88 -23.61
CA LEU A 720 -3.43 8.05 -22.76
C LEU A 720 -2.14 8.77 -23.18
N ALA A 721 -2.17 10.09 -23.14
CA ALA A 721 -1.04 10.94 -23.46
C ALA A 721 -0.08 11.02 -22.26
N ASP A 722 0.66 9.93 -22.06
CA ASP A 722 1.78 9.79 -21.14
C ASP A 722 3.06 9.69 -21.96
N LEU A 723 3.90 10.72 -21.96
CA LEU A 723 5.08 10.85 -22.85
C LEU A 723 6.29 11.40 -22.09
N VAL A 724 7.49 10.95 -22.46
CA VAL A 724 8.75 11.55 -22.01
C VAL A 724 9.44 12.19 -23.21
N ILE A 725 9.73 13.49 -23.12
CA ILE A 725 10.39 14.27 -24.17
C ILE A 725 11.82 14.55 -23.71
N MET A 726 12.81 14.03 -24.43
CA MET A 726 14.23 14.12 -24.08
C MET A 726 15.01 14.98 -25.07
N ASP A 727 15.98 15.73 -24.57
CA ASP A 727 16.88 16.56 -25.37
C ASP A 727 17.87 15.74 -26.19
N LYS A 728 18.20 14.52 -25.75
CA LYS A 728 19.05 13.58 -26.47
C LYS A 728 18.33 12.26 -26.73
N ASN A 729 18.80 11.56 -27.76
CA ASN A 729 18.20 10.31 -28.20
C ASN A 729 18.65 9.13 -27.32
N PRO A 730 17.74 8.42 -26.62
CA PRO A 730 18.06 7.25 -25.81
C PRO A 730 18.51 6.04 -26.63
N LEU A 731 18.27 6.00 -27.94
CA LEU A 731 18.76 4.90 -28.79
C LEU A 731 20.27 4.97 -29.05
N ASP A 732 20.88 6.15 -28.91
CA ASP A 732 22.33 6.32 -29.07
C ASP A 732 23.07 5.94 -27.78
N ASP A 733 22.48 6.26 -26.64
CA ASP A 733 22.94 5.89 -25.30
C ASP A 733 21.75 5.89 -24.35
N ILE A 734 21.53 4.77 -23.66
CA ILE A 734 20.41 4.62 -22.71
C ILE A 734 20.49 5.64 -21.56
N HIS A 735 21.66 6.19 -21.25
CA HIS A 735 21.81 7.26 -20.25
C HIS A 735 21.11 8.56 -20.64
N ASN A 736 20.84 8.76 -21.94
CA ASN A 736 20.06 9.90 -22.42
C ASN A 736 18.59 9.85 -21.97
N THR A 737 18.11 8.74 -21.40
CA THR A 737 16.79 8.67 -20.75
C THR A 737 16.61 9.72 -19.65
N ASN A 738 17.71 10.18 -19.03
CA ASN A 738 17.68 11.22 -17.99
C ASN A 738 17.90 12.66 -18.54
N THR A 739 17.82 12.87 -19.87
CA THR A 739 17.89 14.22 -20.49
C THR A 739 16.51 14.82 -20.71
N ILE A 740 15.64 14.69 -19.72
CA ILE A 740 14.21 14.98 -19.82
C ILE A 740 13.98 16.48 -19.90
N HIS A 741 13.46 16.93 -21.04
CA HIS A 741 13.04 18.30 -21.28
C HIS A 741 11.63 18.54 -20.72
N TRP A 742 10.68 17.69 -21.13
CA TRP A 742 9.30 17.72 -20.67
C TRP A 742 8.79 16.32 -20.38
N VAL A 743 7.82 16.25 -19.46
CA VAL A 743 7.01 15.05 -19.22
C VAL A 743 5.57 15.40 -19.46
N MET A 744 4.90 14.64 -20.33
CA MET A 744 3.46 14.71 -20.48
C MET A 744 2.84 13.62 -19.62
N LYS A 745 1.97 13.99 -18.68
CA LYS A 745 1.24 13.08 -17.81
C LYS A 745 -0.25 13.34 -17.97
N ASN A 746 -1.00 12.33 -18.43
CA ASN A 746 -2.46 12.45 -18.65
C ASN A 746 -2.83 13.63 -19.57
N GLY A 747 -1.98 13.99 -20.56
CA GLY A 747 -2.18 15.14 -21.46
C GLY A 747 -1.75 16.50 -20.91
N GLU A 748 -1.35 16.60 -19.64
CA GLU A 748 -0.75 17.80 -19.05
C GLU A 748 0.76 17.76 -19.27
N LEU A 749 1.35 18.87 -19.71
CA LEU A 749 2.78 18.95 -20.04
C LEU A 749 3.52 19.72 -18.94
N PHE A 750 4.59 19.14 -18.41
CA PHE A 750 5.39 19.69 -17.32
C PHE A 750 6.87 19.82 -17.70
N GLU A 751 7.53 20.84 -17.17
CA GLU A 751 9.00 21.00 -17.18
C GLU A 751 9.69 19.86 -16.43
N GLY A 752 10.69 19.23 -17.05
CA GLY A 752 11.40 18.10 -16.45
C GLY A 752 12.19 18.45 -15.18
N ASP A 753 12.69 19.69 -15.08
CA ASP A 753 13.55 20.12 -13.97
C ASP A 753 12.81 20.82 -12.83
N THR A 754 11.56 21.26 -13.06
CA THR A 754 10.81 22.11 -12.11
C THR A 754 9.38 21.63 -11.85
N LEU A 755 8.84 20.77 -12.72
CA LEU A 755 7.42 20.44 -12.80
C LEU A 755 6.48 21.66 -12.89
N ASN A 756 6.97 22.79 -13.38
CA ASN A 756 6.07 23.84 -13.83
C ASN A 756 5.19 23.30 -14.96
N GLN A 757 3.90 23.53 -14.86
CA GLN A 757 2.97 23.19 -15.90
C GLN A 757 3.11 24.18 -17.06
N VAL A 758 3.25 23.62 -18.26
CA VAL A 758 3.39 24.35 -19.53
C VAL A 758 2.09 24.27 -20.35
N TRP A 759 1.32 23.19 -20.17
CA TRP A 759 0.03 22.95 -20.82
C TRP A 759 -0.88 22.06 -19.93
N PRO A 760 -2.21 22.28 -19.92
CA PRO A 760 -2.95 23.37 -20.58
C PRO A 760 -2.80 24.73 -19.89
N GLU A 761 -2.44 24.73 -18.61
CA GLU A 761 -2.23 25.94 -17.82
C GLU A 761 -0.73 26.24 -17.70
N GLN A 762 -0.37 27.52 -17.69
CA GLN A 762 0.98 27.96 -17.35
C GLN A 762 1.04 28.24 -15.85
N LYS A 763 1.39 27.22 -15.07
CA LYS A 763 1.37 27.26 -13.61
C LYS A 763 2.72 26.83 -13.05
N LYS A 764 3.26 27.59 -12.08
CA LYS A 764 4.46 27.17 -11.35
C LYS A 764 4.13 26.07 -10.34
N LEU A 765 5.07 25.16 -10.10
CA LEU A 765 4.96 24.23 -8.98
C LEU A 765 4.87 25.03 -7.68
N GLU A 766 3.93 24.65 -6.80
CA GLU A 766 3.81 25.27 -5.48
C GLU A 766 5.11 25.04 -4.69
N PRO A 767 5.60 26.05 -3.94
CA PRO A 767 6.82 25.88 -3.15
C PRO A 767 6.73 24.67 -2.21
N LEU A 768 7.69 23.74 -2.34
CA LEU A 768 7.75 22.58 -1.48
C LEU A 768 8.27 22.98 -0.10
N TRP A 769 7.70 22.36 0.93
CA TRP A 769 8.00 22.67 2.33
C TRP A 769 9.50 22.61 2.68
N PHE A 770 10.28 21.81 1.94
CA PHE A 770 11.71 21.64 2.20
C PHE A 770 12.64 22.58 1.42
N TRP A 771 12.15 23.37 0.47
CA TRP A 771 13.00 24.27 -0.33
C TRP A 771 13.65 25.39 0.49
N ASN A 772 13.11 25.70 1.67
CA ASN A 772 13.58 26.78 2.52
C ASN A 772 14.41 26.32 3.74
N TYR A 773 14.66 25.01 3.91
CA TYR A 773 15.61 24.57 4.93
C TYR A 773 17.04 24.85 4.47
N ASP A 774 17.85 25.41 5.38
CA ASP A 774 19.19 25.92 5.14
C ASP A 774 20.05 25.01 4.24
N GLN A 775 20.12 25.33 2.95
CA GLN A 775 21.20 24.83 2.12
C GLN A 775 22.50 25.50 2.59
N PRO A 776 23.51 24.75 3.05
CA PRO A 776 24.83 25.34 3.22
C PRO A 776 25.29 25.82 1.84
N LYS A 777 25.43 27.13 1.69
CA LYS A 777 25.98 27.73 0.45
C LYS A 777 27.33 27.09 0.16
N LYS A 778 27.60 26.79 -1.11
CA LYS A 778 28.89 26.22 -1.56
C LYS A 778 30.07 27.00 -0.96
N GLY A 779 30.88 26.33 -0.13
CA GLY A 779 32.03 26.92 0.55
C GLY A 779 31.75 27.57 1.92
N ALA A 780 30.51 27.58 2.39
CA ALA A 780 30.19 27.98 3.75
C ALA A 780 30.57 26.85 4.74
N PRO A 781 31.21 27.17 5.88
CA PRO A 781 31.41 26.19 6.95
C PRO A 781 30.05 25.69 7.45
N LEU A 782 29.97 24.40 7.80
CA LEU A 782 28.80 23.78 8.41
C LEU A 782 28.40 24.56 9.67
N SER A 783 27.32 25.32 9.60
CA SER A 783 26.73 26.03 10.73
C SER A 783 25.57 25.20 11.27
N TYR A 784 25.85 24.28 12.19
CA TYR A 784 24.78 23.67 12.99
C TYR A 784 24.21 24.73 13.94
N GLY A 785 22.97 25.16 13.72
CA GLY A 785 22.18 25.85 14.74
C GLY A 785 22.59 27.28 15.07
N LYS A 786 22.29 28.23 14.17
CA LYS A 786 21.78 29.53 14.63
C LYS A 786 20.29 29.58 14.39
N THR A 787 19.55 28.84 15.22
CA THR A 787 18.20 29.25 15.54
C THR A 787 18.30 30.64 16.14
N THR A 788 17.92 31.68 15.40
CA THR A 788 17.52 32.93 16.03
C THR A 788 16.24 32.63 16.81
N THR A 789 16.45 32.18 18.05
CA THR A 789 15.43 31.99 19.10
C THR A 789 15.14 33.35 19.75
N PRO A 790 14.03 33.54 20.49
CA PRO A 790 13.33 32.55 21.35
C PRO A 790 12.06 31.95 20.77
#